data_AF-A0AAN6XCY8-F1
#
_entry.id   AF-A0AAN6XCY8-F1
#
_cell.length_a   1.000
_cell.length_b   1.000
_cell.length_c   1.000
_cell.angle_alpha   90.00
_cell.angle_beta   90.00
_cell.angle_gamma   90.00
#
_symmetry.space_group_name_H-M   'P 1'
#
loop_
_entity.id
_entity.type
_entity.pdbx_description
1 polymer ?
#
loop_
_entity_poly.entity_id
_entity_poly.type
_entity_poly.pdbx_seq_one_letter_code
_entity_poly.pdbx_strand_id
1 'polypeptide(L)'
;MADVQTDVPFKSAQVEALVVIKIVKHCSASFPTTATGSLVGMDNNGVLEITNAFPFPTIDVANTDGHQSDASSLAAAAPRAKGNIAYQNEMIKHLKEVNVDANNVGWYTSATMGNFVTLNFIENQYHYQRDNDKTVALVHDVSRSSQGALSLRAFKLSPEFMAAYKEGKFTTESLQKSKLSFKDILVEVPVIVHDSHLLTTFLHQIPTLPESAEVPLPTSLNDISRDPARLPANPSFDALDLSIDPFLEKTCDLLLDSIEAHYTDLNNHQYYQRQLTREQFKITQWQTKRKAENAARVAAKQAPLPEDEWQRLFKLPQEPSRLEGMLNARQMSNFKVADISLAAFGRREIELAENEMPGLMKTREKYAADQPLKGARIAGCLHMTIQTAVLIETLTALGAEVTWTSCNIFSTQDHAAAAIAATGVPVFAWKGETEEEYNWCLEQQLVAFKDNKKLNLILDDGGDLTHLVHTKYPEMLADCYGVSEETTTGVHHLYRMLKEGKLLVPAINVNDSVTKSKFDNLYGCRESLIDGIKRATDVMIAGKIGVVAGFGDVGKGCALALQGMGARVLVTEVDPINALQAAMAGFQVTTMEKAAKVGQIFVTTTGCRDILVGKHFEAMPNDAIVCNIGHFDVEIDVAWLKANAQSVQNIKPQVDRFLMKNGRHVILLAEGRLVNLGCATGHSSFVMSCSFTNQVLAQIMLFKNNDEAFAKKYVEYAKSGKLEKKVYVLPKILDEEVARLHLDHVNVELETLTTAQSEYLGLDIEGPYKTDQAWAG
;
A
#
# COMPACT_ATOMS: atom_id res chain seq x y z
N MET A 1 -18.46 46.89 -31.78
CA MET A 1 -16.98 46.91 -31.82
C MET A 1 -16.57 45.46 -31.68
N ALA A 2 -16.06 44.85 -32.75
CA ALA A 2 -15.55 43.48 -32.69
C ALA A 2 -14.25 43.54 -31.90
N ASP A 3 -14.25 42.96 -30.70
CA ASP A 3 -13.04 42.83 -29.90
C ASP A 3 -12.03 42.00 -30.68
N VAL A 4 -10.87 42.62 -30.92
CA VAL A 4 -9.69 41.98 -31.48
C VAL A 4 -9.25 40.95 -30.45
N GLN A 5 -9.65 39.70 -30.67
CA GLN A 5 -9.23 38.56 -29.88
C GLN A 5 -7.71 38.45 -30.02
N THR A 6 -7.00 38.85 -28.96
CA THR A 6 -5.56 38.67 -28.84
C THR A 6 -5.23 37.19 -29.09
N ASP A 7 -4.38 36.89 -30.08
CA ASP A 7 -3.93 35.54 -30.44
C ASP A 7 -3.30 34.85 -29.23
N VAL A 8 -4.09 34.06 -28.51
CA VAL A 8 -3.59 33.19 -27.43
C VAL A 8 -2.85 32.03 -28.08
N PRO A 9 -1.56 31.79 -27.76
CA PRO A 9 -0.77 30.73 -28.36
C PRO A 9 -1.36 29.36 -28.02
N PHE A 10 -1.41 28.49 -29.03
CA PHE A 10 -1.90 27.12 -28.91
C PHE A 10 -0.97 26.27 -28.02
N LYS A 11 -1.50 25.69 -26.94
CA LYS A 11 -0.74 25.01 -25.87
C LYS A 11 -0.78 23.49 -25.99
N SER A 12 -1.97 22.91 -26.12
CA SER A 12 -2.17 21.44 -26.13
C SER A 12 -3.52 21.05 -26.73
N ALA A 13 -3.63 19.79 -27.13
CA ALA A 13 -4.89 19.14 -27.47
C ALA A 13 -5.31 18.25 -26.29
N GLN A 14 -6.40 18.62 -25.60
CA GLN A 14 -6.98 17.82 -24.52
C GLN A 14 -8.06 16.92 -25.10
N VAL A 15 -7.96 15.60 -24.94
CA VAL A 15 -8.85 14.61 -25.55
C VAL A 15 -9.57 13.83 -24.47
N GLU A 16 -10.90 13.81 -24.51
CA GLU A 16 -11.70 12.98 -23.59
C GLU A 16 -11.39 11.49 -23.78
N ALA A 17 -11.29 10.74 -22.68
CA ALA A 17 -10.98 9.30 -22.70
C ALA A 17 -11.97 8.51 -23.58
N LEU A 18 -13.26 8.89 -23.57
CA LEU A 18 -14.27 8.29 -24.43
C LEU A 18 -13.98 8.51 -25.93
N VAL A 19 -13.40 9.66 -26.30
CA VAL A 19 -12.98 9.94 -27.68
C VAL A 19 -11.81 9.05 -28.08
N VAL A 20 -10.83 8.88 -27.20
CA VAL A 20 -9.69 7.98 -27.42
C VAL A 20 -10.21 6.56 -27.68
N ILE A 21 -11.12 6.06 -26.86
CA ILE A 21 -11.72 4.72 -27.02
C ILE A 21 -12.45 4.59 -28.36
N LYS A 22 -13.23 5.61 -28.78
CA LYS A 22 -13.92 5.63 -30.07
C LYS A 22 -12.94 5.56 -31.24
N ILE A 23 -11.86 6.33 -31.19
CA ILE A 23 -10.82 6.35 -32.22
C ILE A 23 -10.11 5.00 -32.29
N VAL A 24 -9.65 4.46 -31.15
CA VAL A 24 -8.98 3.16 -31.07
C VAL A 24 -9.88 2.06 -31.64
N LYS A 25 -11.15 2.00 -31.21
CA LYS A 25 -12.11 1.02 -31.71
C LYS A 25 -12.30 1.11 -33.22
N HIS A 26 -12.45 2.32 -33.76
CA HIS A 26 -12.63 2.52 -35.20
C HIS A 26 -11.38 2.11 -35.99
N CYS A 27 -10.21 2.61 -35.59
CA CYS A 27 -8.94 2.34 -36.25
C CYS A 27 -8.56 0.86 -36.24
N SER A 28 -8.80 0.17 -35.12
CA SER A 28 -8.55 -1.27 -35.00
C SER A 28 -9.54 -2.10 -35.82
N ALA A 29 -10.82 -1.72 -35.88
CA ALA A 29 -11.83 -2.44 -36.67
C ALA A 29 -11.61 -2.30 -38.18
N SER A 30 -11.08 -1.17 -38.64
CA SER A 30 -10.79 -0.92 -40.05
C SER A 30 -9.40 -1.41 -40.48
N PHE A 31 -8.53 -1.83 -39.57
CA PHE A 31 -7.18 -2.29 -39.90
C PHE A 31 -7.22 -3.52 -40.85
N PRO A 32 -6.44 -3.56 -41.96
CA PRO A 32 -5.32 -2.67 -42.31
C PRO A 32 -5.69 -1.44 -43.16
N THR A 33 -6.97 -1.19 -43.42
CA THR A 33 -7.41 0.01 -44.17
C THR A 33 -7.36 1.27 -43.31
N THR A 34 -7.10 2.42 -43.95
CA THR A 34 -7.03 3.70 -43.24
C THR A 34 -8.40 4.11 -42.73
N ALA A 35 -8.55 4.25 -41.42
CA ALA A 35 -9.76 4.76 -40.79
C ALA A 35 -9.65 6.28 -40.66
N THR A 36 -10.69 7.02 -41.02
CA THR A 36 -10.73 8.48 -40.81
C THR A 36 -12.06 8.94 -40.21
N GLY A 37 -12.04 10.05 -39.47
CA GLY A 37 -13.26 10.62 -38.89
C GLY A 37 -13.08 12.07 -38.44
N SER A 38 -14.17 12.68 -38.00
CA SER A 38 -14.22 14.08 -37.55
C SER A 38 -14.09 14.17 -36.03
N LEU A 39 -13.47 15.26 -35.56
CA LEU A 39 -13.37 15.64 -34.16
C LEU A 39 -14.21 16.89 -33.91
N VAL A 40 -14.93 16.90 -32.79
CA VAL A 40 -15.71 18.05 -32.34
C VAL A 40 -15.36 18.40 -30.89
N GLY A 41 -15.50 19.68 -30.57
CA GLY A 41 -15.10 20.20 -29.28
C GLY A 41 -15.06 21.73 -29.24
N MET A 42 -14.19 22.31 -28.41
CA MET A 42 -14.04 23.75 -28.29
C MET A 42 -12.60 24.17 -27.95
N ASP A 43 -12.27 25.42 -28.23
CA ASP A 43 -11.00 26.02 -27.83
C ASP A 43 -11.20 26.86 -26.57
N ASN A 44 -10.48 26.52 -25.51
CA ASN A 44 -10.49 27.18 -24.22
C ASN A 44 -9.11 27.79 -23.95
N ASN A 45 -8.93 29.07 -24.31
CA ASN A 45 -7.72 29.84 -24.02
C ASN A 45 -6.40 29.16 -24.46
N GLY A 46 -6.40 28.54 -25.65
CA GLY A 46 -5.23 27.88 -26.22
C GLY A 46 -5.13 26.39 -25.91
N VAL A 47 -6.06 25.82 -25.14
CA VAL A 47 -6.24 24.36 -25.01
C VAL A 47 -7.42 23.94 -25.88
N LEU A 48 -7.16 23.05 -26.84
CA LEU A 48 -8.20 22.52 -27.69
C LEU A 48 -8.83 21.30 -27.03
N GLU A 49 -10.02 21.46 -26.47
CA GLU A 49 -10.78 20.41 -25.81
C GLU A 49 -11.57 19.63 -26.87
N ILE A 50 -11.20 18.35 -27.04
CA ILE A 50 -11.82 17.41 -27.98
C ILE A 50 -12.73 16.49 -27.16
N THR A 51 -14.02 16.81 -27.19
CA THR A 51 -15.03 16.19 -26.32
C THR A 51 -15.80 15.07 -27.02
N ASN A 52 -15.84 15.04 -28.35
CA ASN A 52 -16.48 13.95 -29.09
C ASN A 52 -15.82 13.70 -30.47
N ALA A 53 -16.07 12.52 -31.03
CA ALA A 53 -15.59 12.11 -32.35
C ALA A 53 -16.59 11.16 -33.03
N PHE A 54 -16.62 11.20 -34.36
CA PHE A 54 -17.42 10.28 -35.17
C PHE A 54 -16.70 9.88 -36.47
N PRO A 55 -16.85 8.62 -36.92
CA PRO A 55 -16.21 8.13 -38.13
C PRO A 55 -16.86 8.69 -39.39
N PHE A 56 -16.07 8.85 -40.46
CA PHE A 56 -16.63 9.06 -41.79
C PHE A 56 -17.13 7.73 -42.36
N PRO A 57 -18.28 7.71 -43.06
CA PRO A 57 -18.75 6.51 -43.73
C PRO A 57 -17.74 6.08 -44.80
N THR A 58 -17.19 4.87 -44.68
CA THR A 58 -16.45 4.23 -45.76
C THR A 58 -17.45 3.64 -46.74
N ILE A 59 -17.45 4.12 -47.97
CA ILE A 59 -18.30 3.57 -49.04
C ILE A 59 -17.79 2.15 -49.36
N ASP A 60 -18.65 1.14 -49.20
CA ASP A 60 -18.38 -0.19 -49.73
C ASP A 60 -18.16 -0.07 -51.25
N VAL A 61 -16.93 -0.33 -51.69
CA VAL A 61 -16.62 -0.45 -53.11
C VAL A 61 -17.26 -1.75 -53.58
N ALA A 62 -18.46 -1.65 -54.16
CA ALA A 62 -19.11 -2.78 -54.81
C ALA A 62 -18.13 -3.40 -55.81
N ASN A 63 -17.71 -4.65 -55.56
CA ASN A 63 -16.93 -5.56 -56.41
C ASN A 63 -16.58 -5.01 -57.81
N THR A 64 -15.61 -4.10 -57.86
CA THR A 64 -14.86 -3.83 -59.08
C THR A 64 -13.49 -4.44 -58.87
N ASP A 65 -13.14 -5.42 -59.72
CA ASP A 65 -11.89 -6.19 -59.74
C ASP A 65 -10.63 -5.31 -59.92
N GLY A 66 -10.34 -4.45 -58.93
CA GLY A 66 -9.24 -3.50 -58.92
C GLY A 66 -8.57 -3.43 -57.56
N HIS A 67 -7.24 -3.49 -57.57
CA HIS A 67 -6.29 -3.53 -56.46
C HIS A 67 -6.70 -2.89 -55.11
N GLN A 68 -6.28 -3.52 -53.99
CA GLN A 68 -6.37 -3.00 -52.60
C GLN A 68 -5.88 -1.55 -52.41
N SER A 69 -5.09 -0.99 -53.35
CA SER A 69 -4.62 0.39 -53.32
C SER A 69 -5.74 1.43 -53.45
N ASP A 70 -6.83 1.12 -54.17
CA ASP A 70 -7.87 2.11 -54.48
C ASP A 70 -8.78 2.38 -53.27
N ALA A 71 -9.14 1.34 -52.52
CA ALA A 71 -9.94 1.48 -51.29
C ALA A 71 -9.20 2.26 -50.20
N SER A 72 -7.89 2.02 -50.03
CA SER A 72 -7.05 2.75 -49.07
C SER A 72 -6.88 4.22 -49.45
N SER A 73 -6.68 4.51 -50.75
CA SER A 73 -6.59 5.88 -51.26
C SER A 73 -7.90 6.67 -51.08
N LEU A 74 -9.04 6.04 -51.35
CA LEU A 74 -10.37 6.61 -51.12
C LEU A 74 -10.65 6.87 -49.64
N ALA A 75 -10.30 5.94 -48.76
CA ALA A 75 -10.45 6.09 -47.32
C ALA A 75 -9.53 7.19 -46.74
N ALA A 76 -8.33 7.35 -47.29
CA ALA A 76 -7.41 8.43 -46.93
C ALA A 76 -7.89 9.80 -47.43
N ALA A 77 -8.62 9.87 -48.55
CA ALA A 77 -9.21 11.12 -49.07
C ALA A 77 -10.61 11.44 -48.48
N ALA A 78 -11.16 10.55 -47.65
CA ALA A 78 -12.50 10.65 -47.10
C ALA A 78 -12.80 11.97 -46.35
N PRO A 79 -11.88 12.56 -45.54
CA PRO A 79 -12.17 13.80 -44.79
C PRO A 79 -12.54 15.02 -45.64
N ARG A 80 -12.15 15.05 -46.92
CA ARG A 80 -12.44 16.15 -47.87
C ARG A 80 -13.37 15.72 -49.01
N ALA A 81 -13.86 14.48 -48.98
CA ALA A 81 -14.78 13.97 -49.99
C ALA A 81 -16.14 14.68 -49.87
N LYS A 82 -16.72 15.10 -51.00
CA LYS A 82 -17.96 15.89 -51.02
C LYS A 82 -19.12 15.25 -50.23
N GLY A 83 -19.27 13.93 -50.30
CA GLY A 83 -20.28 13.18 -49.54
C GLY A 83 -20.04 13.22 -48.03
N ASN A 84 -18.78 13.13 -47.61
CA ASN A 84 -18.42 13.16 -46.19
C ASN A 84 -18.47 14.56 -45.59
N ILE A 85 -18.23 15.61 -46.39
CA ILE A 85 -18.48 16.99 -45.98
C ILE A 85 -19.97 17.21 -45.71
N ALA A 86 -20.85 16.69 -46.57
CA ALA A 86 -22.29 16.76 -46.36
C ALA A 86 -22.72 15.98 -45.09
N TYR A 87 -22.21 14.76 -44.94
CA TYR A 87 -22.44 13.93 -43.74
C TYR A 87 -21.94 14.61 -42.46
N GLN A 88 -20.75 15.21 -42.48
CA GLN A 88 -20.19 15.93 -41.34
C GLN A 88 -21.09 17.08 -40.93
N ASN A 89 -21.56 17.88 -41.90
CA ASN A 89 -22.43 19.02 -41.62
C ASN A 89 -23.78 18.58 -41.06
N GLU A 90 -24.33 17.46 -41.54
CA GLU A 90 -25.55 16.86 -41.02
C GLU A 90 -25.35 16.30 -39.60
N MET A 91 -24.25 15.59 -39.34
CA MET A 91 -23.91 15.10 -38.02
C MET A 91 -23.69 16.24 -37.02
N ILE A 92 -22.99 17.30 -37.42
CA ILE A 92 -22.82 18.52 -36.62
C ILE A 92 -24.19 19.15 -36.30
N LYS A 93 -25.12 19.18 -37.26
CA LYS A 93 -26.48 19.69 -37.02
C LYS A 93 -27.21 18.84 -35.98
N HIS A 94 -27.13 17.51 -36.08
CA HIS A 94 -27.75 16.62 -35.09
C HIS A 94 -27.10 16.73 -33.70
N LEU A 95 -25.77 16.88 -33.63
CA LEU A 95 -25.06 17.11 -32.37
C LEU A 95 -25.51 18.42 -31.70
N LYS A 96 -25.77 19.49 -32.49
CA LYS A 96 -26.37 20.73 -31.97
C LYS A 96 -27.78 20.51 -31.44
N GLU A 97 -28.61 19.69 -32.09
CA GLU A 97 -29.97 19.37 -31.65
C GLU A 97 -29.99 18.65 -30.29
N VAL A 98 -28.97 17.84 -29.99
CA VAL A 98 -28.84 17.12 -28.71
C VAL A 98 -27.97 17.84 -27.67
N ASN A 99 -27.65 19.13 -27.88
CA ASN A 99 -26.81 19.94 -27.00
C ASN A 99 -25.43 19.32 -26.68
N VAL A 100 -24.81 18.66 -27.67
CA VAL A 100 -23.43 18.19 -27.60
C VAL A 100 -22.54 19.18 -28.35
N ASP A 101 -21.28 19.30 -27.95
CA ASP A 101 -20.30 20.12 -28.66
C ASP A 101 -20.25 19.73 -30.14
N ALA A 102 -20.39 20.74 -31.00
CA ALA A 102 -20.59 20.54 -32.43
C ALA A 102 -19.69 21.43 -33.27
N ASN A 103 -18.73 22.13 -32.66
CA ASN A 103 -17.73 22.86 -33.43
C ASN A 103 -16.69 21.85 -33.92
N ASN A 104 -16.41 21.85 -35.22
CA ASN A 104 -15.34 21.03 -35.76
C ASN A 104 -14.00 21.60 -35.28
N VAL A 105 -13.22 20.76 -34.60
CA VAL A 105 -11.88 21.09 -34.08
C VAL A 105 -10.79 20.29 -34.78
N GLY A 106 -11.16 19.42 -35.72
CA GLY A 106 -10.23 18.64 -36.50
C GLY A 106 -10.75 17.29 -36.96
N TRP A 107 -9.82 16.38 -37.18
CA TRP A 107 -10.08 15.06 -37.74
C TRP A 107 -9.07 14.05 -37.19
N TYR A 108 -9.36 12.77 -37.34
CA TYR A 108 -8.44 11.70 -36.94
C TYR A 108 -8.19 10.72 -38.09
N THR A 109 -7.04 10.04 -38.04
CA THR A 109 -6.65 8.99 -38.98
C THR A 109 -5.92 7.84 -38.29
N SER A 110 -6.04 6.63 -38.83
CA SER A 110 -5.17 5.52 -38.46
C SER A 110 -3.81 5.59 -39.18
N ALA A 111 -2.79 5.00 -38.56
CA ALA A 111 -1.45 4.83 -39.10
C ALA A 111 -0.95 3.39 -38.83
N THR A 112 0.03 2.97 -39.63
CA THR A 112 0.67 1.65 -39.51
C THR A 112 2.18 1.85 -39.48
N MET A 113 2.84 1.45 -38.39
CA MET A 113 4.31 1.51 -38.25
C MET A 113 4.90 2.91 -38.48
N GLY A 114 4.20 3.97 -38.07
CA GLY A 114 4.58 5.36 -38.24
C GLY A 114 4.36 5.92 -39.65
N ASN A 115 3.76 5.17 -40.56
CA ASN A 115 3.50 5.60 -41.93
C ASN A 115 2.13 6.29 -42.05
N PHE A 116 2.12 7.63 -41.96
CA PHE A 116 0.90 8.44 -42.11
C PHE A 116 1.11 9.72 -42.94
N VAL A 117 2.35 10.19 -43.09
CA VAL A 117 2.68 11.41 -43.84
C VAL A 117 2.53 11.14 -45.33
N THR A 118 1.34 11.45 -45.86
CA THR A 118 0.96 11.27 -47.26
C THR A 118 0.44 12.58 -47.85
N LEU A 119 0.36 12.67 -49.18
CA LEU A 119 -0.24 13.85 -49.84
C LEU A 119 -1.70 14.06 -49.39
N ASN A 120 -2.46 12.97 -49.23
CA ASN A 120 -3.83 13.02 -48.70
C ASN A 120 -3.87 13.59 -47.27
N PHE A 121 -2.91 13.25 -46.41
CA PHE A 121 -2.83 13.80 -45.05
C PHE A 121 -2.64 15.32 -45.07
N ILE A 122 -1.73 15.82 -45.91
CA ILE A 122 -1.47 17.26 -46.07
C ILE A 122 -2.70 17.97 -46.64
N GLU A 123 -3.32 17.40 -47.67
CA GLU A 123 -4.51 17.97 -48.32
C GLU A 123 -5.71 18.03 -47.36
N ASN A 124 -5.92 16.99 -46.55
CA ASN A 124 -6.95 16.98 -45.52
C ASN A 124 -6.64 17.99 -44.41
N GLN A 125 -5.43 18.00 -43.86
CA GLN A 125 -5.08 18.94 -42.81
C GLN A 125 -5.18 20.39 -43.29
N TYR A 126 -4.75 20.70 -44.51
CA TYR A 126 -4.93 22.02 -45.11
C TYR A 126 -6.41 22.37 -45.28
N HIS A 127 -7.24 21.42 -45.68
CA HIS A 127 -8.69 21.62 -45.83
C HIS A 127 -9.35 22.12 -44.54
N TYR A 128 -9.06 21.50 -43.40
CA TYR A 128 -9.62 21.91 -42.11
C TYR A 128 -8.91 23.15 -41.54
N GLN A 129 -7.58 23.21 -41.62
CA GLN A 129 -6.80 24.28 -41.00
C GLN A 129 -6.91 25.63 -41.72
N ARG A 130 -7.29 25.64 -43.01
CA ARG A 130 -7.54 26.89 -43.75
C ARG A 130 -8.67 27.71 -43.14
N ASP A 131 -9.69 27.02 -42.62
CA ASP A 131 -10.90 27.66 -42.11
C ASP A 131 -10.81 27.88 -40.58
N ASN A 132 -9.99 27.09 -39.86
CA ASN A 132 -9.65 27.29 -38.45
C ASN A 132 -8.18 26.92 -38.16
N ASP A 133 -7.33 27.90 -37.81
CA ASP A 133 -5.89 27.68 -37.58
C ASP A 133 -5.58 26.74 -36.40
N LYS A 134 -6.51 26.61 -35.45
CA LYS A 134 -6.34 25.74 -34.25
C LYS A 134 -6.72 24.28 -34.49
N THR A 135 -7.02 23.91 -35.72
CA THR A 135 -7.41 22.54 -36.08
C THR A 135 -6.26 21.55 -35.93
N VAL A 136 -6.52 20.38 -35.33
CA VAL A 136 -5.53 19.29 -35.21
C VAL A 136 -5.95 18.01 -35.94
N ALA A 137 -4.95 17.29 -36.45
CA ALA A 137 -5.09 15.90 -36.89
C ALA A 137 -4.60 14.95 -35.79
N LEU A 138 -5.50 14.12 -35.25
CA LEU A 138 -5.12 13.03 -34.35
C LEU A 138 -4.72 11.78 -35.15
N VAL A 139 -3.52 11.26 -34.90
CA VAL A 139 -2.98 10.08 -35.57
C VAL A 139 -2.83 8.96 -34.55
N HIS A 140 -3.57 7.87 -34.76
CA HIS A 140 -3.47 6.67 -33.94
C HIS A 140 -2.75 5.55 -34.70
N ASP A 141 -1.60 5.08 -34.18
CA ASP A 141 -0.85 3.97 -34.77
C ASP A 141 -1.31 2.64 -34.18
N VAL A 142 -2.02 1.86 -34.99
CA VAL A 142 -2.62 0.58 -34.56
C VAL A 142 -1.53 -0.45 -34.26
N SER A 143 -0.46 -0.47 -35.06
CA SER A 143 0.62 -1.46 -34.93
C SER A 143 1.50 -1.20 -33.71
N ARG A 144 1.84 0.07 -33.44
CA ARG A 144 2.59 0.42 -32.21
C ARG A 144 1.74 0.23 -30.97
N SER A 145 0.46 0.57 -31.04
CA SER A 145 -0.47 0.39 -29.92
C SER A 145 -0.69 -1.08 -29.54
N SER A 146 -0.62 -2.00 -30.51
CA SER A 146 -0.67 -3.45 -30.23
C SER A 146 0.54 -4.01 -29.48
N GLN A 147 1.65 -3.25 -29.35
CA GLN A 147 2.86 -3.68 -28.64
C GLN A 147 2.89 -3.25 -27.16
N GLY A 148 1.78 -2.71 -26.64
CA GLY A 148 1.60 -2.42 -25.21
C GLY A 148 1.62 -0.94 -24.82
N ALA A 149 1.82 0.00 -25.76
CA ALA A 149 1.81 1.43 -25.48
C ALA A 149 0.90 2.20 -26.46
N LEU A 150 -0.09 2.95 -25.95
CA LEU A 150 -0.99 3.77 -26.77
C LEU A 150 -0.20 4.81 -27.59
N SER A 151 -0.20 4.67 -28.92
CA SER A 151 0.40 5.64 -29.83
C SER A 151 -0.67 6.54 -30.42
N LEU A 152 -0.94 7.68 -29.76
CA LEU A 152 -1.84 8.74 -30.22
C LEU A 152 -1.11 10.09 -30.23
N ARG A 153 -1.01 10.74 -31.38
CA ARG A 153 -0.26 12.01 -31.56
C ARG A 153 -1.09 13.05 -32.29
N ALA A 154 -0.92 14.33 -31.96
CA ALA A 154 -1.62 15.43 -32.61
C ALA A 154 -0.68 16.24 -33.50
N PHE A 155 -1.10 16.53 -34.73
CA PHE A 155 -0.32 17.31 -35.69
C PHE A 155 -1.12 18.47 -36.28
N LYS A 156 -0.42 19.55 -36.63
CA LYS A 156 -0.93 20.65 -37.45
C LYS A 156 0.10 21.03 -38.54
N LEU A 157 -0.34 21.72 -39.58
CA LEU A 157 0.58 22.33 -40.55
C LEU A 157 1.17 23.61 -39.97
N SER A 158 2.44 23.89 -40.29
CA SER A 158 3.05 25.16 -39.88
C SER A 158 2.39 26.36 -40.58
N PRO A 159 2.29 27.53 -39.93
CA PRO A 159 1.75 28.74 -40.55
C PRO A 159 2.48 29.12 -41.86
N GLU A 160 3.80 28.94 -41.89
CA GLU A 160 4.63 29.22 -43.05
C GLU A 160 4.29 28.29 -44.23
N PHE A 161 4.03 27.02 -43.95
CA PHE A 161 3.63 26.04 -44.96
C PHE A 161 2.21 26.31 -45.47
N MET A 162 1.27 26.67 -44.58
CA MET A 162 -0.11 27.02 -44.96
C MET A 162 -0.13 28.19 -45.97
N ALA A 163 0.68 29.22 -45.74
CA ALA A 163 0.82 30.35 -46.65
C ALA A 163 1.42 29.95 -48.01
N ALA A 164 2.49 29.16 -48.01
CA ALA A 164 3.14 28.69 -49.22
C ALA A 164 2.24 27.77 -50.07
N TYR A 165 1.48 26.88 -49.41
CA TYR A 165 0.57 25.95 -50.07
C TYR A 165 -0.62 26.69 -50.73
N LYS A 166 -1.15 27.74 -50.09
CA LYS A 166 -2.22 28.59 -50.63
C LYS A 166 -1.83 29.32 -51.91
N GLU A 167 -0.59 29.77 -52.02
CA GLU A 167 -0.09 30.54 -53.17
C GLU A 167 0.28 29.65 -54.37
N GLY A 168 0.15 28.33 -54.27
CA GLY A 168 0.53 27.39 -55.34
C GLY A 168 2.02 27.35 -55.63
N LYS A 169 2.85 27.94 -54.75
CA LYS A 169 4.32 28.05 -54.88
C LYS A 169 5.03 26.79 -54.40
N PHE A 170 4.54 25.62 -54.79
CA PHE A 170 5.13 24.32 -54.44
C PHE A 170 5.98 23.74 -55.59
N THR A 171 6.71 24.61 -56.31
CA THR A 171 7.73 24.21 -57.28
C THR A 171 9.09 24.09 -56.61
N THR A 172 9.98 23.27 -57.17
CA THR A 172 11.36 23.08 -56.68
C THR A 172 12.13 24.40 -56.51
N GLU A 173 11.90 25.39 -57.38
CA GLU A 173 12.52 26.72 -57.30
C GLU A 173 11.97 27.59 -56.14
N SER A 174 10.71 27.39 -55.76
CA SER A 174 10.03 28.16 -54.70
C SER A 174 10.46 27.69 -53.31
N LEU A 175 10.59 26.36 -53.14
CA LEU A 175 11.07 25.73 -51.92
C LEU A 175 12.50 26.16 -51.57
N GLN A 176 13.40 26.26 -52.57
CA GLN A 176 14.78 26.74 -52.37
C GLN A 176 14.87 28.18 -51.85
N LYS A 177 13.89 29.05 -52.18
CA LYS A 177 13.85 30.44 -51.68
C LYS A 177 13.20 30.57 -50.29
N SER A 178 12.33 29.62 -49.92
CA SER A 178 11.51 29.68 -48.70
C SER A 178 12.19 29.21 -47.40
N LYS A 179 13.41 28.63 -47.45
CA LYS A 179 14.11 27.97 -46.33
C LYS A 179 13.33 26.84 -45.61
N LEU A 180 12.14 26.45 -46.09
CA LEU A 180 11.33 25.40 -45.49
C LEU A 180 11.96 24.01 -45.72
N SER A 181 12.17 23.25 -44.65
CA SER A 181 12.57 21.84 -44.70
C SER A 181 11.37 20.91 -44.47
N PHE A 182 11.52 19.61 -44.74
CA PHE A 182 10.47 18.61 -44.46
C PHE A 182 10.09 18.53 -42.97
N LYS A 183 10.99 18.97 -42.06
CA LYS A 183 10.74 19.01 -40.61
C LYS A 183 9.84 20.17 -40.20
N ASP A 184 9.71 21.17 -41.06
CA ASP A 184 8.97 22.40 -40.78
C ASP A 184 7.53 22.34 -41.34
N ILE A 185 7.12 21.21 -41.91
CA ILE A 185 5.78 21.03 -42.50
C ILE A 185 4.75 20.71 -41.42
N LEU A 186 5.05 19.75 -40.54
CA LEU A 186 4.16 19.29 -39.47
C LEU A 186 4.71 19.72 -38.12
N VAL A 187 3.88 20.40 -37.34
CA VAL A 187 4.13 20.75 -35.95
C VAL A 187 3.35 19.77 -35.08
N GLU A 188 4.06 19.03 -34.24
CA GLU A 188 3.45 18.17 -33.22
C GLU A 188 2.98 18.99 -32.03
N VAL A 189 1.82 18.62 -31.50
CA VAL A 189 1.19 19.26 -30.34
C VAL A 189 1.12 18.25 -29.19
N PRO A 190 1.39 18.68 -27.94
CA PRO A 190 1.14 17.85 -26.76
C PRO A 190 -0.32 17.39 -26.66
N VAL A 191 -0.53 16.09 -26.48
CA VAL A 191 -1.85 15.49 -26.24
C VAL A 191 -2.01 15.22 -24.74
N ILE A 192 -3.12 15.68 -24.15
CA ILE A 192 -3.48 15.42 -22.74
C ILE A 192 -4.78 14.62 -22.76
N VAL A 193 -4.78 13.41 -22.19
CA VAL A 193 -6.03 12.64 -22.06
C VAL A 193 -6.74 13.06 -20.78
N HIS A 194 -8.00 13.47 -20.91
CA HIS A 194 -8.86 13.85 -19.81
C HIS A 194 -9.88 12.75 -19.53
N ASP A 195 -9.98 12.32 -18.28
CA ASP A 195 -10.92 11.27 -17.87
C ASP A 195 -12.18 11.88 -17.25
N SER A 196 -13.35 11.39 -17.67
CA SER A 196 -14.63 11.89 -17.19
C SER A 196 -15.10 11.04 -16.01
N HIS A 197 -15.51 11.68 -14.91
CA HIS A 197 -16.12 11.01 -13.75
C HIS A 197 -17.30 10.07 -14.11
N LEU A 198 -17.96 10.31 -15.25
CA LEU A 198 -19.02 9.45 -15.80
C LEU A 198 -18.49 8.10 -16.32
N LEU A 199 -17.29 8.07 -16.91
CA LEU A 199 -16.64 6.84 -17.37
C LEU A 199 -16.25 5.96 -16.17
N THR A 200 -15.68 6.58 -15.13
CA THR A 200 -15.39 5.93 -13.84
C THR A 200 -16.65 5.34 -13.22
N THR A 201 -17.77 6.07 -13.25
CA THR A 201 -19.05 5.61 -12.69
C THR A 201 -19.69 4.49 -13.53
N PHE A 202 -19.61 4.56 -14.86
CA PHE A 202 -20.15 3.54 -15.76
C PHE A 202 -19.40 2.21 -15.66
N LEU A 203 -18.08 2.26 -15.48
CA LEU A 203 -17.24 1.06 -15.26
C LEU A 203 -17.62 0.32 -13.96
N HIS A 204 -18.08 1.04 -12.93
CA HIS A 204 -18.54 0.45 -11.67
C HIS A 204 -19.96 -0.14 -11.69
N GLN A 205 -20.74 0.08 -12.76
CA GLN A 205 -22.15 -0.36 -12.84
C GLN A 205 -22.38 -1.64 -13.66
N ILE A 206 -21.33 -2.26 -14.21
CA ILE A 206 -21.44 -3.49 -15.01
C ILE A 206 -21.44 -4.73 -14.09
N PRO A 207 -22.49 -5.58 -14.07
CA PRO A 207 -22.57 -6.74 -13.17
C PRO A 207 -21.63 -7.88 -13.58
N THR A 208 -21.04 -8.58 -12.60
CA THR A 208 -20.29 -9.84 -12.79
C THR A 208 -21.24 -11.06 -12.97
N LEU A 209 -20.86 -12.02 -13.83
CA LEU A 209 -21.62 -13.25 -14.16
C LEU A 209 -21.23 -14.44 -13.25
N PRO A 210 -22.14 -15.41 -13.01
CA PRO A 210 -21.91 -16.56 -12.12
C PRO A 210 -21.10 -17.70 -12.78
N GLU A 211 -20.42 -18.51 -11.98
CA GLU A 211 -19.57 -19.64 -12.40
C GLU A 211 -20.35 -20.76 -13.14
N SER A 212 -19.81 -21.26 -14.26
CA SER A 212 -20.35 -22.42 -14.98
C SER A 212 -19.72 -23.74 -14.51
N ALA A 213 -20.55 -24.76 -14.30
CA ALA A 213 -20.21 -26.11 -13.82
C ALA A 213 -19.16 -26.87 -14.66
N GLU A 214 -18.44 -27.79 -14.01
CA GLU A 214 -17.37 -28.65 -14.57
C GLU A 214 -17.75 -29.33 -15.89
N VAL A 215 -16.89 -29.18 -16.90
CA VAL A 215 -17.02 -29.84 -18.22
C VAL A 215 -16.21 -31.16 -18.20
N PRO A 216 -16.79 -32.31 -18.61
CA PRO A 216 -16.06 -33.57 -18.63
C PRO A 216 -15.05 -33.64 -19.80
N LEU A 217 -13.94 -34.36 -19.59
CA LEU A 217 -12.86 -34.52 -20.56
C LEU A 217 -13.27 -35.35 -21.79
N PRO A 218 -12.79 -35.00 -23.01
CA PRO A 218 -13.16 -35.68 -24.25
C PRO A 218 -12.57 -37.09 -24.34
N THR A 219 -13.37 -38.03 -24.87
CA THR A 219 -13.04 -39.46 -24.92
C THR A 219 -12.33 -39.91 -26.20
N SER A 220 -12.15 -39.05 -27.20
CA SER A 220 -11.44 -39.41 -28.43
C SER A 220 -10.76 -38.23 -29.12
N LEU A 221 -9.75 -38.51 -29.95
CA LEU A 221 -9.01 -37.51 -30.73
C LEU A 221 -9.89 -36.78 -31.78
N ASN A 222 -11.02 -37.38 -32.19
CA ASN A 222 -11.98 -36.76 -33.10
C ASN A 222 -12.94 -35.79 -32.40
N ASP A 223 -13.06 -35.83 -31.07
CA ASP A 223 -13.88 -34.86 -30.32
C ASP A 223 -13.17 -33.50 -30.21
N ILE A 224 -11.82 -33.50 -30.29
CA ILE A 224 -10.99 -32.28 -30.27
C ILE A 224 -11.06 -31.52 -31.60
N SER A 225 -11.33 -32.21 -32.73
CA SER A 225 -11.31 -31.61 -34.06
C SER A 225 -12.67 -31.04 -34.52
N ARG A 226 -13.72 -31.16 -33.70
CA ARG A 226 -15.06 -30.61 -33.98
C ARG A 226 -15.49 -29.43 -33.09
N ASP A 227 -14.71 -29.09 -32.05
CA ASP A 227 -14.99 -27.95 -31.18
C ASP A 227 -13.83 -26.93 -31.26
N PRO A 228 -13.90 -25.93 -32.16
CA PRO A 228 -12.93 -24.84 -32.16
C PRO A 228 -13.10 -24.08 -30.84
N ALA A 229 -12.06 -24.10 -30.01
CA ALA A 229 -11.91 -23.39 -28.73
C ALA A 229 -13.07 -22.43 -28.43
N ARG A 230 -13.92 -22.80 -27.46
CA ARG A 230 -14.89 -21.87 -26.87
C ARG A 230 -14.12 -20.67 -26.27
N LEU A 231 -13.87 -19.67 -27.09
CA LEU A 231 -13.59 -18.31 -26.63
C LEU A 231 -14.78 -17.90 -25.76
N PRO A 232 -14.57 -17.36 -24.55
CA PRO A 232 -15.68 -16.80 -23.79
C PRO A 232 -16.36 -15.73 -24.65
N ALA A 233 -17.69 -15.71 -24.66
CA ALA A 233 -18.49 -14.75 -25.43
C ALA A 233 -18.42 -13.31 -24.86
N ASN A 234 -17.42 -13.04 -24.01
CA ASN A 234 -17.28 -11.83 -23.22
C ASN A 234 -15.82 -11.32 -23.32
N PRO A 235 -15.56 -10.01 -23.29
CA PRO A 235 -14.20 -9.47 -23.26
C PRO A 235 -13.46 -9.93 -22.00
N SER A 236 -12.17 -10.28 -22.12
CA SER A 236 -11.29 -10.48 -20.97
C SER A 236 -10.91 -9.12 -20.38
N PHE A 237 -11.16 -8.93 -19.08
CA PHE A 237 -10.79 -7.74 -18.31
C PHE A 237 -9.29 -7.71 -17.94
N ASP A 238 -8.56 -8.81 -18.14
CA ASP A 238 -7.12 -8.89 -17.85
C ASP A 238 -6.25 -8.12 -18.85
N ALA A 239 -6.85 -7.54 -19.90
CA ALA A 239 -6.16 -6.80 -20.95
C ALA A 239 -6.48 -5.29 -20.97
N LEU A 240 -7.17 -4.76 -19.95
CA LEU A 240 -7.53 -3.35 -19.87
C LEU A 240 -7.11 -2.76 -18.52
N ASP A 241 -5.85 -2.37 -18.42
CA ASP A 241 -5.46 -1.24 -17.59
C ASP A 241 -4.48 -0.36 -18.38
N LEU A 242 -4.84 0.91 -18.55
CA LEU A 242 -4.09 1.95 -19.26
C LEU A 242 -3.57 3.02 -18.29
N SER A 243 -3.44 2.68 -17.00
CA SER A 243 -2.64 3.45 -16.06
C SER A 243 -1.22 2.86 -15.99
N ILE A 244 -0.32 3.33 -16.88
CA ILE A 244 1.10 3.23 -16.54
C ILE A 244 1.35 4.36 -15.55
N ASP A 245 1.27 3.98 -14.27
CA ASP A 245 1.79 4.73 -13.15
C ASP A 245 3.15 5.36 -13.56
N PRO A 246 3.35 6.70 -13.45
CA PRO A 246 4.66 7.32 -13.65
C PRO A 246 5.74 6.69 -12.76
N PHE A 247 5.32 6.06 -11.66
CA PHE A 247 6.17 5.25 -10.81
C PHE A 247 6.55 3.93 -11.46
N LEU A 248 5.67 3.26 -12.20
CA LEU A 248 6.00 2.03 -12.94
C LEU A 248 6.88 2.32 -14.14
N GLU A 249 6.63 3.37 -14.92
CA GLU A 249 7.54 3.80 -16.00
C GLU A 249 8.92 4.09 -15.44
N LYS A 250 8.99 4.89 -14.37
CA LYS A 250 10.26 5.20 -13.70
C LYS A 250 10.88 3.99 -13.01
N THR A 251 10.09 3.06 -12.49
CA THR A 251 10.58 1.81 -11.88
C THR A 251 11.09 0.87 -12.96
N CYS A 252 10.45 0.81 -14.12
CA CYS A 252 10.89 0.07 -15.30
C CYS A 252 12.16 0.69 -15.88
N ASP A 253 12.25 2.02 -15.97
CA ASP A 253 13.47 2.72 -16.37
C ASP A 253 14.61 2.46 -15.38
N LEU A 254 14.35 2.54 -14.07
CA LEU A 254 15.33 2.20 -13.04
C LEU A 254 15.70 0.70 -13.05
N LEU A 255 14.76 -0.19 -13.40
CA LEU A 255 15.02 -1.61 -13.60
C LEU A 255 15.87 -1.85 -14.84
N LEU A 256 15.59 -1.14 -15.93
CA LEU A 256 16.35 -1.22 -17.17
C LEU A 256 17.77 -0.67 -16.95
N ASP A 257 17.91 0.48 -16.28
CA ASP A 257 19.20 1.05 -15.85
C ASP A 257 19.95 0.07 -14.94
N SER A 258 19.26 -0.58 -13.99
CA SER A 258 19.86 -1.59 -13.11
C SER A 258 20.25 -2.87 -13.87
N ILE A 259 19.48 -3.28 -14.88
CA ILE A 259 19.80 -4.42 -15.74
C ILE A 259 21.03 -4.08 -16.60
N GLU A 260 21.10 -2.89 -17.17
CA GLU A 260 22.25 -2.41 -17.94
C GLU A 260 23.51 -2.28 -17.08
N ALA A 261 23.39 -1.74 -15.87
CA ALA A 261 24.47 -1.70 -14.89
C ALA A 261 24.95 -3.11 -14.54
N HIS A 262 24.02 -4.05 -14.30
CA HIS A 262 24.36 -5.45 -14.01
C HIS A 262 25.05 -6.14 -15.19
N TYR A 263 24.59 -5.93 -16.43
CA TYR A 263 25.24 -6.47 -17.61
C TYR A 263 26.63 -5.87 -17.84
N THR A 264 26.81 -4.59 -17.54
CA THR A 264 28.10 -3.91 -17.60
C THR A 264 29.08 -4.49 -16.58
N ASP A 265 28.64 -4.70 -15.35
CA ASP A 265 29.43 -5.34 -14.28
C ASP A 265 29.74 -6.80 -14.57
N LEU A 266 28.78 -7.56 -15.13
CA LEU A 266 29.00 -8.93 -15.57
C LEU A 266 30.07 -8.99 -16.68
N ASN A 267 30.01 -8.08 -17.64
CA ASN A 267 31.01 -7.98 -18.70
C ASN A 267 32.39 -7.59 -18.15
N ASN A 268 32.45 -6.66 -17.21
CA ASN A 268 33.69 -6.27 -16.52
C ASN A 268 34.29 -7.45 -15.74
N HIS A 269 33.45 -8.23 -15.05
CA HIS A 269 33.88 -9.43 -14.34
C HIS A 269 34.38 -10.54 -15.28
N GLN A 270 33.67 -10.80 -16.38
CA GLN A 270 34.09 -11.78 -17.39
C GLN A 270 35.38 -11.34 -18.10
N TYR A 271 35.57 -10.03 -18.31
CA TYR A 271 36.81 -9.48 -18.84
C TYR A 271 37.96 -9.66 -17.85
N TYR A 272 37.74 -9.32 -16.57
CA TYR A 272 38.69 -9.55 -15.49
C TYR A 272 39.09 -11.02 -15.38
N GLN A 273 38.13 -11.95 -15.34
CA GLN A 273 38.42 -13.40 -15.31
C GLN A 273 39.27 -13.83 -16.50
N ARG A 274 38.93 -13.41 -17.72
CA ARG A 274 39.71 -13.76 -18.91
C ARG A 274 41.13 -13.22 -18.86
N GLN A 275 41.34 -11.99 -18.37
CA GLN A 275 42.67 -11.43 -18.18
C GLN A 275 43.45 -12.17 -17.07
N LEU A 276 42.80 -12.44 -15.94
CA LEU A 276 43.39 -13.12 -14.80
C LEU A 276 43.87 -14.53 -15.19
N THR A 277 43.02 -15.31 -15.88
CA THR A 277 43.38 -16.66 -16.35
C THR A 277 44.54 -16.62 -17.35
N ARG A 278 44.59 -15.62 -18.24
CA ARG A 278 45.70 -15.45 -19.19
C ARG A 278 47.02 -15.14 -18.49
N GLU A 279 47.02 -14.22 -17.52
CA GLU A 279 48.23 -13.87 -16.78
C GLU A 279 48.68 -15.01 -15.85
N GLN A 280 47.75 -15.70 -15.19
CA GLN A 280 48.04 -16.91 -14.40
C GLN A 280 48.66 -18.03 -15.24
N PHE A 281 48.21 -18.20 -16.49
CA PHE A 281 48.79 -19.16 -17.40
C PHE A 281 50.24 -18.79 -17.79
N LYS A 282 50.51 -17.50 -18.07
CA LYS A 282 51.86 -17.01 -18.35
C LYS A 282 52.80 -17.19 -17.14
N ILE A 283 52.31 -16.89 -15.94
CA ILE A 283 53.06 -17.08 -14.70
C ILE A 283 53.40 -18.57 -14.52
N THR A 284 52.43 -19.46 -14.69
CA THR A 284 52.63 -20.92 -14.57
C THR A 284 53.64 -21.42 -15.61
N GLN A 285 53.57 -20.95 -16.86
CA GLN A 285 54.55 -21.30 -17.90
C GLN A 285 55.96 -20.79 -17.57
N TRP A 286 56.07 -19.55 -17.09
CA TRP A 286 57.34 -18.96 -16.70
C TRP A 286 57.97 -19.74 -15.54
N GLN A 287 57.19 -20.06 -14.50
CA GLN A 287 57.64 -20.86 -13.36
C GLN A 287 58.12 -22.25 -13.81
N THR A 288 57.37 -22.89 -14.71
CA THR A 288 57.75 -24.20 -15.26
C THR A 288 59.08 -24.14 -16.03
N LYS A 289 59.26 -23.12 -16.88
CA LYS A 289 60.54 -22.90 -17.60
C LYS A 289 61.69 -22.59 -16.64
N ARG A 290 61.48 -21.71 -15.67
CA ARG A 290 62.50 -21.31 -14.69
C ARG A 290 62.95 -22.50 -13.85
N LYS A 291 62.02 -23.38 -13.47
CA LYS A 291 62.32 -24.63 -12.75
C LYS A 291 63.13 -25.61 -13.60
N ALA A 292 62.81 -25.77 -14.89
CA ALA A 292 63.59 -26.59 -15.81
C ALA A 292 65.01 -26.03 -16.07
N GLU A 293 65.12 -24.71 -16.19
CA GLU A 293 66.40 -24.01 -16.38
C GLU A 293 67.29 -24.11 -15.14
N ASN A 294 66.72 -23.96 -13.94
CA ASN A 294 67.44 -24.15 -12.68
C ASN A 294 67.88 -25.62 -12.51
N ALA A 295 67.05 -26.60 -12.90
CA ALA A 295 67.45 -28.01 -12.90
C ALA A 295 68.66 -28.27 -13.83
N ALA A 296 68.68 -27.65 -15.02
CA ALA A 296 69.82 -27.74 -15.94
C ALA A 296 71.08 -27.04 -15.40
N ARG A 297 70.94 -25.88 -14.75
CA ARG A 297 72.06 -25.17 -14.10
C ARG A 297 72.68 -25.98 -12.96
N VAL A 298 71.86 -26.64 -12.15
CA VAL A 298 72.32 -27.52 -11.08
C VAL A 298 73.13 -28.70 -11.65
N ALA A 299 72.66 -29.31 -12.75
CA ALA A 299 73.40 -30.36 -13.45
C ALA A 299 74.75 -29.87 -14.03
N ALA A 300 74.83 -28.60 -14.42
CA ALA A 300 76.03 -27.95 -14.92
C ALA A 300 76.92 -27.29 -13.83
N LYS A 301 76.62 -27.51 -12.53
CA LYS A 301 77.30 -26.91 -11.36
C LYS A 301 77.28 -25.37 -11.31
N GLN A 302 76.26 -24.74 -11.87
CA GLN A 302 76.02 -23.30 -11.78
C GLN A 302 74.96 -22.99 -10.70
N ALA A 303 75.03 -21.80 -10.11
CA ALA A 303 74.05 -21.36 -9.10
C ALA A 303 72.65 -21.18 -9.72
N PRO A 304 71.57 -21.56 -9.02
CA PRO A 304 70.20 -21.37 -9.50
C PRO A 304 69.81 -19.89 -9.51
N LEU A 305 68.97 -19.49 -10.46
CA LEU A 305 68.38 -18.16 -10.51
C LEU A 305 67.18 -18.03 -9.55
N PRO A 306 66.86 -16.82 -9.07
CA PRO A 306 65.72 -16.59 -8.19
C PRO A 306 64.39 -16.98 -8.85
N GLU A 307 63.50 -17.61 -8.06
CA GLU A 307 62.20 -18.11 -8.51
C GLU A 307 61.04 -17.15 -8.25
N ASP A 308 61.28 -16.03 -7.55
CA ASP A 308 60.32 -15.00 -7.17
C ASP A 308 60.25 -13.82 -8.15
N GLU A 309 61.15 -13.75 -9.14
CA GLU A 309 61.20 -12.68 -10.16
C GLU A 309 59.87 -12.47 -10.89
N TRP A 310 59.04 -13.51 -11.04
CA TRP A 310 57.74 -13.39 -11.71
C TRP A 310 56.80 -12.39 -11.02
N GLN A 311 56.92 -12.19 -9.70
CA GLN A 311 56.08 -11.23 -8.96
C GLN A 311 56.35 -9.78 -9.37
N ARG A 312 57.55 -9.49 -9.89
CA ARG A 312 57.92 -8.16 -10.43
C ARG A 312 57.62 -8.06 -11.93
N LEU A 313 57.72 -9.18 -12.64
CA LEU A 313 57.57 -9.24 -14.11
C LEU A 313 56.10 -9.26 -14.56
N PHE A 314 55.20 -9.86 -13.77
CA PHE A 314 53.78 -9.97 -14.10
C PHE A 314 52.93 -9.20 -13.08
N LYS A 315 52.14 -8.23 -13.55
CA LYS A 315 51.18 -7.50 -12.73
C LYS A 315 49.80 -8.10 -12.92
N LEU A 316 49.16 -8.53 -11.83
CA LEU A 316 47.79 -9.04 -11.88
C LEU A 316 46.82 -7.88 -12.15
N PRO A 317 45.77 -8.11 -12.95
CA PRO A 317 44.71 -7.12 -13.15
C PRO A 317 44.01 -6.82 -11.82
N GLN A 318 43.49 -5.59 -11.68
CA GLN A 318 42.78 -5.12 -10.49
C GLN A 318 41.32 -5.60 -10.51
N GLU A 319 40.80 -6.06 -9.37
CA GLU A 319 39.41 -6.52 -9.27
C GLU A 319 38.42 -5.34 -9.34
N PRO A 320 37.34 -5.41 -10.13
CA PRO A 320 36.30 -4.38 -10.15
C PRO A 320 35.50 -4.33 -8.83
N SER A 321 35.02 -3.13 -8.46
CA SER A 321 34.24 -2.89 -7.23
C SER A 321 32.88 -3.61 -7.28
N ARG A 322 32.47 -4.26 -6.18
CA ARG A 322 31.18 -4.99 -6.05
C ARG A 322 30.16 -4.31 -5.13
N LEU A 323 30.41 -3.06 -4.74
CA LEU A 323 29.67 -2.39 -3.66
C LEU A 323 28.19 -2.21 -3.98
N GLU A 324 27.84 -1.83 -5.22
CA GLU A 324 26.46 -1.51 -5.61
C GLU A 324 25.55 -2.75 -5.75
N GLY A 325 26.04 -3.83 -6.38
CA GLY A 325 25.26 -5.08 -6.46
C GLY A 325 25.00 -5.72 -5.08
N MET A 326 25.90 -5.53 -4.12
CA MET A 326 25.68 -5.96 -2.73
C MET A 326 24.69 -5.07 -1.97
N LEU A 327 24.60 -3.78 -2.29
CA LEU A 327 23.64 -2.85 -1.71
C LEU A 327 22.20 -3.15 -2.18
N ASN A 328 22.01 -3.40 -3.48
CA ASN A 328 20.69 -3.70 -4.05
C ASN A 328 20.16 -5.08 -3.59
N ALA A 329 21.02 -6.09 -3.51
CA ALA A 329 20.66 -7.39 -2.93
C ALA A 329 20.34 -7.30 -1.43
N ARG A 330 21.00 -6.39 -0.68
CA ARG A 330 20.68 -6.13 0.73
C ARG A 330 19.35 -5.40 0.91
N GLN A 331 18.96 -4.51 -0.01
CA GLN A 331 17.65 -3.86 0.04
C GLN A 331 16.51 -4.86 -0.15
N MET A 332 16.67 -5.87 -1.01
CA MET A 332 15.69 -6.95 -1.18
C MET A 332 15.68 -7.97 -0.02
N SER A 333 16.75 -8.06 0.79
CA SER A 333 16.84 -9.02 1.89
C SER A 333 16.40 -8.49 3.26
N ASN A 334 16.09 -7.20 3.38
CA ASN A 334 15.90 -6.56 4.69
C ASN A 334 14.44 -6.30 5.07
N PHE A 335 13.47 -6.55 4.20
CA PHE A 335 12.04 -6.44 4.53
C PHE A 335 11.21 -7.40 3.66
N LYS A 336 9.99 -7.72 4.11
CA LYS A 336 8.98 -8.46 3.37
C LYS A 336 7.61 -7.84 3.67
N VAL A 337 7.04 -7.17 2.68
CA VAL A 337 5.71 -6.53 2.73
C VAL A 337 4.88 -7.00 1.52
N ALA A 338 3.57 -6.73 1.51
CA ALA A 338 2.69 -7.12 0.41
C ALA A 338 3.12 -6.45 -0.92
N ASP A 339 3.21 -5.12 -0.90
CA ASP A 339 3.55 -4.32 -2.08
C ASP A 339 4.25 -3.02 -1.65
N ILE A 340 5.52 -2.87 -2.05
CA ILE A 340 6.32 -1.69 -1.72
C ILE A 340 5.85 -0.42 -2.47
N SER A 341 5.09 -0.56 -3.57
CA SER A 341 4.56 0.57 -4.35
C SER A 341 3.59 1.43 -3.53
N LEU A 342 2.95 0.84 -2.50
CA LEU A 342 2.00 1.51 -1.61
C LEU A 342 2.65 2.53 -0.67
N ALA A 343 3.99 2.62 -0.63
CA ALA A 343 4.73 3.51 0.27
C ALA A 343 4.30 4.98 0.15
N ALA A 344 4.00 5.47 -1.05
CA ALA A 344 3.58 6.87 -1.26
C ALA A 344 2.15 7.14 -0.72
N PHE A 345 1.29 6.13 -0.70
CA PHE A 345 -0.02 6.23 -0.07
C PHE A 345 0.11 6.18 1.46
N GLY A 346 0.86 5.21 1.98
CA GLY A 346 1.14 5.11 3.41
C GLY A 346 1.79 6.35 3.99
N ARG A 347 2.74 6.98 3.27
CA ARG A 347 3.34 8.25 3.69
C ARG A 347 2.31 9.35 3.91
N ARG A 348 1.35 9.51 3.01
CA ARG A 348 0.29 10.53 3.12
C ARG A 348 -0.63 10.27 4.32
N GLU A 349 -0.95 9.01 4.61
CA GLU A 349 -1.73 8.68 5.80
C GLU A 349 -0.93 8.81 7.10
N ILE A 350 0.38 8.54 7.08
CA ILE A 350 1.28 8.81 8.22
C ILE A 350 1.30 10.31 8.51
N GLU A 351 1.50 11.16 7.51
CA GLU A 351 1.48 12.63 7.68
C GLU A 351 0.13 13.13 8.24
N LEU A 352 -0.98 12.52 7.82
CA LEU A 352 -2.28 12.83 8.40
C LEU A 352 -2.37 12.36 9.86
N ALA A 353 -1.91 11.15 10.16
CA ALA A 353 -1.94 10.58 11.49
C ALA A 353 -1.02 11.33 12.47
N GLU A 354 0.12 11.86 12.03
CA GLU A 354 0.99 12.69 12.86
C GLU A 354 0.24 13.90 13.45
N ASN A 355 -0.67 14.51 12.68
CA ASN A 355 -1.51 15.60 13.18
C ASN A 355 -2.51 15.14 14.25
N GLU A 356 -2.90 13.88 14.25
CA GLU A 356 -3.80 13.29 15.24
C GLU A 356 -3.04 12.52 16.35
N MET A 357 -1.71 12.60 16.39
CA MET A 357 -0.88 11.91 17.39
C MET A 357 -0.03 12.87 18.22
N PRO A 358 -0.67 13.84 18.93
CA PRO A 358 0.03 14.93 19.62
C PRO A 358 0.99 14.42 20.70
N GLY A 359 0.69 13.29 21.35
CA GLY A 359 1.57 12.69 22.36
C GLY A 359 2.92 12.28 21.79
N LEU A 360 2.91 11.59 20.65
CA LEU A 360 4.14 11.18 19.97
C LEU A 360 4.90 12.39 19.42
N MET A 361 4.20 13.34 18.78
CA MET A 361 4.83 14.53 18.21
C MET A 361 5.50 15.40 19.27
N LYS A 362 4.81 15.71 20.37
CA LYS A 362 5.41 16.46 21.49
C LYS A 362 6.53 15.66 22.19
N THR A 363 6.46 14.34 22.21
CA THR A 363 7.56 13.49 22.72
C THR A 363 8.80 13.61 21.83
N ARG A 364 8.64 13.65 20.49
CA ARG A 364 9.75 13.93 19.56
C ARG A 364 10.35 15.31 19.87
N GLU A 365 9.52 16.34 19.97
CA GLU A 365 9.98 17.71 20.28
C GLU A 365 10.76 17.78 21.61
N LYS A 366 10.24 17.12 22.65
CA LYS A 366 10.82 17.14 24.00
C LYS A 366 12.17 16.44 24.08
N TYR A 367 12.31 15.27 23.44
CA TYR A 367 13.47 14.40 23.67
C TYR A 367 14.43 14.23 22.49
N ALA A 368 14.06 14.59 21.25
CA ALA A 368 14.88 14.30 20.07
C ALA A 368 16.26 14.97 20.12
N ALA A 369 16.40 16.14 20.74
CA ALA A 369 17.70 16.81 20.87
C ALA A 369 18.74 15.97 21.67
N ASP A 370 18.27 15.16 22.63
CA ASP A 370 19.14 14.33 23.47
C ASP A 370 19.37 12.92 22.91
N GLN A 371 18.58 12.51 21.91
CA GLN A 371 18.64 11.18 21.31
C GLN A 371 18.66 10.06 22.38
N PRO A 372 17.65 9.98 23.28
CA PRO A 372 17.70 9.09 24.44
C PRO A 372 17.80 7.62 24.07
N LEU A 373 17.34 7.22 22.88
CA LEU A 373 17.39 5.84 22.42
C LEU A 373 18.59 5.54 21.51
N LYS A 374 19.58 6.44 21.44
CA LYS A 374 20.80 6.20 20.64
C LYS A 374 21.52 4.93 21.10
N GLY A 375 21.54 3.93 20.22
CA GLY A 375 22.13 2.61 20.48
C GLY A 375 21.14 1.55 20.95
N ALA A 376 19.88 1.90 21.14
CA ALA A 376 18.77 0.96 21.27
C ALA A 376 18.56 0.22 19.95
N ARG A 377 18.27 -1.07 20.04
CA ARG A 377 17.95 -2.01 18.97
C ARG A 377 16.66 -2.72 19.38
N ILE A 378 15.55 -2.13 18.99
CA ILE A 378 14.20 -2.50 19.41
C ILE A 378 13.63 -3.47 18.38
N ALA A 379 13.33 -4.70 18.81
CA ALA A 379 12.53 -5.63 18.03
C ALA A 379 11.05 -5.42 18.42
N GLY A 380 10.25 -4.98 17.46
CA GLY A 380 8.84 -4.63 17.66
C GLY A 380 7.90 -5.70 17.10
N CYS A 381 6.97 -6.18 17.92
CA CYS A 381 5.89 -7.08 17.51
C CYS A 381 4.54 -6.46 17.91
N LEU A 382 3.94 -5.73 16.97
CA LEU A 382 2.71 -4.97 17.19
C LEU A 382 2.03 -4.78 15.83
N HIS A 383 0.69 -4.79 15.79
CA HIS A 383 -0.12 -4.51 14.60
C HIS A 383 0.53 -3.45 13.69
N MET A 384 0.87 -3.82 12.45
CA MET A 384 1.58 -2.94 11.53
C MET A 384 0.60 -1.98 10.82
N THR A 385 0.16 -0.94 11.54
CA THR A 385 -0.81 0.08 11.07
C THR A 385 -0.15 1.43 10.82
N ILE A 386 -0.91 2.40 10.29
CA ILE A 386 -0.48 3.80 10.17
C ILE A 386 -0.10 4.40 11.53
N GLN A 387 -0.84 4.09 12.59
CA GLN A 387 -0.52 4.59 13.93
C GLN A 387 0.83 4.04 14.40
N THR A 388 1.07 2.75 14.15
CA THR A 388 2.33 2.07 14.50
C THR A 388 3.49 2.62 13.68
N ALA A 389 3.26 3.01 12.42
CA ALA A 389 4.27 3.70 11.63
C ALA A 389 4.73 5.01 12.29
N VAL A 390 3.82 5.80 12.87
CA VAL A 390 4.20 7.02 13.63
C VAL A 390 4.98 6.68 14.91
N LEU A 391 4.64 5.58 15.60
CA LEU A 391 5.42 5.05 16.72
C LEU A 391 6.84 4.68 16.29
N ILE A 392 6.99 3.90 15.22
CA ILE A 392 8.28 3.47 14.66
C ILE A 392 9.14 4.71 14.33
N GLU A 393 8.58 5.69 13.64
CA GLU A 393 9.29 6.93 13.29
C GLU A 393 9.61 7.79 14.52
N THR A 394 8.81 7.69 15.59
CA THR A 394 9.14 8.33 16.87
C THR A 394 10.35 7.67 17.52
N LEU A 395 10.39 6.33 17.58
CA LEU A 395 11.53 5.60 18.15
C LEU A 395 12.82 5.91 17.38
N THR A 396 12.77 5.93 16.04
CA THR A 396 13.94 6.26 15.21
C THR A 396 14.34 7.73 15.34
N ALA A 397 13.39 8.66 15.41
CA ALA A 397 13.67 10.09 15.67
C ALA A 397 14.36 10.33 17.03
N LEU A 398 14.12 9.45 18.01
CA LEU A 398 14.78 9.46 19.32
C LEU A 398 16.11 8.69 19.34
N GLY A 399 16.54 8.14 18.22
CA GLY A 399 17.86 7.53 18.02
C GLY A 399 17.89 6.00 18.01
N ALA A 400 16.73 5.34 18.10
CA ALA A 400 16.67 3.87 18.07
C ALA A 400 16.92 3.32 16.66
N GLU A 401 17.50 2.13 16.62
CA GLU A 401 17.41 1.22 15.48
C GLU A 401 16.26 0.24 15.75
N VAL A 402 15.41 0.01 14.75
CA VAL A 402 14.17 -0.77 14.94
C VAL A 402 14.00 -1.81 13.84
N THR A 403 13.45 -2.96 14.20
CA THR A 403 12.93 -4.00 13.28
C THR A 403 11.51 -4.32 13.69
N TRP A 404 10.64 -4.68 12.73
CA TRP A 404 9.20 -4.77 13.01
C TRP A 404 8.50 -5.96 12.36
N THR A 405 7.56 -6.54 13.10
CA THR A 405 6.56 -7.51 12.65
C THR A 405 5.19 -7.14 13.17
N SER A 406 4.14 -7.63 12.50
CA SER A 406 2.79 -7.59 13.05
C SER A 406 2.63 -8.60 14.19
N CYS A 407 1.69 -8.39 15.11
CA CYS A 407 1.27 -9.40 16.11
C CYS A 407 -0.04 -10.12 15.71
N ASN A 408 -0.58 -9.83 14.52
CA ASN A 408 -1.76 -10.51 14.01
C ASN A 408 -1.83 -10.51 12.49
N ILE A 409 -2.11 -11.69 11.92
CA ILE A 409 -2.09 -11.96 10.48
C ILE A 409 -3.08 -11.15 9.64
N PHE A 410 -4.10 -10.52 10.23
CA PHE A 410 -5.08 -9.69 9.50
C PHE A 410 -5.01 -8.20 9.84
N SER A 411 -4.12 -7.80 10.73
CA SER A 411 -4.09 -6.44 11.27
C SER A 411 -3.21 -5.47 10.50
N THR A 412 -2.29 -5.98 9.67
CA THR A 412 -1.38 -5.14 8.88
C THR A 412 -2.16 -4.27 7.91
N GLN A 413 -1.78 -3.00 7.83
CA GLN A 413 -2.15 -2.09 6.75
C GLN A 413 -0.97 -2.04 5.79
N ASP A 414 -1.12 -2.68 4.62
CA ASP A 414 0.01 -2.93 3.71
C ASP A 414 0.70 -1.64 3.24
N HIS A 415 -0.06 -0.56 3.07
CA HIS A 415 0.49 0.75 2.73
C HIS A 415 1.32 1.37 3.87
N ALA A 416 0.94 1.15 5.13
CA ALA A 416 1.75 1.56 6.28
C ALA A 416 3.06 0.76 6.35
N ALA A 417 2.98 -0.56 6.17
CA ALA A 417 4.14 -1.45 6.14
C ALA A 417 5.12 -1.05 5.02
N ALA A 418 4.61 -0.79 3.81
CA ALA A 418 5.40 -0.32 2.67
C ALA A 418 6.06 1.03 2.94
N ALA A 419 5.33 2.00 3.52
CA ALA A 419 5.87 3.32 3.81
C ALA A 419 7.02 3.28 4.82
N ILE A 420 6.93 2.42 5.83
CA ILE A 420 8.02 2.22 6.80
C ILE A 420 9.19 1.45 6.18
N ALA A 421 8.92 0.36 5.45
CA ALA A 421 9.97 -0.39 4.76
C ALA A 421 10.79 0.50 3.80
N ALA A 422 10.13 1.43 3.09
CA ALA A 422 10.77 2.39 2.20
C ALA A 422 11.72 3.37 2.91
N THR A 423 11.59 3.58 4.23
CA THR A 423 12.55 4.37 5.02
C THR A 423 13.86 3.63 5.29
N GLY A 424 13.92 2.32 4.99
CA GLY A 424 15.03 1.43 5.29
C GLY A 424 14.94 0.72 6.64
N VAL A 425 13.82 0.89 7.37
CA VAL A 425 13.48 0.08 8.55
C VAL A 425 13.04 -1.32 8.10
N PRO A 426 13.64 -2.41 8.63
CA PRO A 426 13.18 -3.77 8.37
C PRO A 426 11.75 -4.02 8.86
N VAL A 427 10.84 -4.33 7.94
CA VAL A 427 9.45 -4.71 8.24
C VAL A 427 9.14 -6.06 7.60
N PHE A 428 8.65 -7.00 8.40
CA PHE A 428 8.16 -8.32 7.94
C PHE A 428 6.71 -8.45 8.36
N ALA A 429 5.82 -7.91 7.54
CA ALA A 429 4.39 -7.87 7.83
C ALA A 429 3.56 -7.60 6.56
N TRP A 430 2.45 -8.32 6.37
CA TRP A 430 1.42 -8.03 5.39
C TRP A 430 0.04 -8.53 5.84
N LYS A 431 -1.03 -8.02 5.23
CA LYS A 431 -2.38 -8.48 5.54
C LYS A 431 -2.65 -9.83 4.88
N GLY A 432 -3.13 -10.80 5.67
CA GLY A 432 -3.45 -12.14 5.20
C GLY A 432 -2.29 -13.12 5.25
N GLU A 433 -1.30 -12.92 6.14
CA GLU A 433 -0.28 -13.91 6.44
C GLU A 433 -0.91 -15.27 6.83
N THR A 434 -0.24 -16.36 6.47
CA THR A 434 -0.48 -17.68 7.09
C THR A 434 0.21 -17.76 8.46
N GLU A 435 -0.17 -18.72 9.28
CA GLU A 435 0.51 -18.93 10.58
C GLU A 435 2.00 -19.28 10.42
N GLU A 436 2.37 -19.98 9.34
CA GLU A 436 3.77 -20.29 9.03
C GLU A 436 4.56 -19.02 8.67
N GLU A 437 3.96 -18.14 7.86
CA GLU A 437 4.54 -16.85 7.47
C GLU A 437 4.67 -15.90 8.67
N TYR A 438 3.67 -15.87 9.55
CA TYR A 438 3.69 -15.09 10.80
C TYR A 438 4.89 -15.49 11.67
N ASN A 439 5.06 -16.79 11.94
CA ASN A 439 6.19 -17.30 12.72
C ASN A 439 7.53 -17.04 12.03
N TRP A 440 7.58 -17.16 10.69
CA TRP A 440 8.76 -16.81 9.91
C TRP A 440 9.13 -15.33 10.07
N CYS A 441 8.14 -14.42 10.03
CA CYS A 441 8.36 -12.98 10.22
C CYS A 441 8.99 -12.68 11.58
N LEU A 442 8.48 -13.30 12.66
CA LEU A 442 9.03 -13.16 14.00
C LEU A 442 10.51 -13.56 14.06
N GLU A 443 10.93 -14.58 13.33
CA GLU A 443 12.33 -15.01 13.29
C GLU A 443 13.20 -14.10 12.41
N GLN A 444 12.68 -13.60 11.29
CA GLN A 444 13.46 -12.72 10.39
C GLN A 444 13.86 -11.41 11.08
N GLN A 445 12.96 -10.80 11.86
CA GLN A 445 13.28 -9.53 12.52
C GLN A 445 14.45 -9.61 13.52
N LEU A 446 14.70 -10.80 14.09
CA LEU A 446 15.77 -11.01 15.09
C LEU A 446 17.18 -10.90 14.48
N VAL A 447 17.30 -11.10 13.16
CA VAL A 447 18.57 -11.06 12.42
C VAL A 447 18.68 -9.87 11.46
N ALA A 448 17.68 -8.98 11.44
CA ALA A 448 17.60 -7.87 10.50
C ALA A 448 18.29 -6.57 10.96
N PHE A 449 18.79 -6.52 12.21
CA PHE A 449 19.59 -5.38 12.67
C PHE A 449 20.91 -5.26 11.91
N LYS A 450 21.38 -4.02 11.76
CA LYS A 450 22.66 -3.68 11.12
C LYS A 450 23.81 -4.44 11.79
N ASP A 451 24.73 -4.89 10.95
CA ASP A 451 25.91 -5.67 11.33
C ASP A 451 25.58 -6.97 12.09
N ASN A 452 24.38 -7.53 11.90
CA ASN A 452 23.89 -8.73 12.61
C ASN A 452 23.94 -8.60 14.14
N LYS A 453 23.76 -7.38 14.67
CA LYS A 453 23.68 -7.17 16.12
C LYS A 453 22.40 -7.77 16.67
N LYS A 454 22.46 -8.24 17.92
CA LYS A 454 21.28 -8.74 18.63
C LYS A 454 20.42 -7.59 19.13
N LEU A 455 19.11 -7.80 19.22
CA LEU A 455 18.20 -6.90 19.93
C LEU A 455 18.71 -6.61 21.34
N ASN A 456 18.41 -5.42 21.85
CA ASN A 456 18.62 -5.10 23.27
C ASN A 456 17.36 -4.52 23.93
N LEU A 457 16.24 -4.42 23.20
CA LEU A 457 14.94 -4.05 23.71
C LEU A 457 13.86 -4.80 22.92
N ILE A 458 12.76 -5.12 23.59
CA ILE A 458 11.56 -5.68 22.97
C ILE A 458 10.40 -4.70 23.21
N LEU A 459 9.62 -4.45 22.16
CA LEU A 459 8.32 -3.78 22.25
C LEU A 459 7.28 -4.77 21.73
N ASP A 460 6.35 -5.16 22.58
CA ASP A 460 5.46 -6.28 22.32
C ASP A 460 3.98 -5.92 22.56
N ASP A 461 3.12 -6.63 21.84
CA ASP A 461 1.67 -6.60 21.93
C ASP A 461 1.16 -8.04 21.79
N GLY A 462 0.76 -8.62 22.91
CA GLY A 462 0.26 -9.99 23.01
C GLY A 462 1.27 -10.98 23.61
N GLY A 463 2.55 -10.63 23.56
CA GLY A 463 3.65 -11.36 24.19
C GLY A 463 4.26 -12.46 23.31
N ASP A 464 3.96 -12.50 22.01
CA ASP A 464 4.42 -13.56 21.10
C ASP A 464 5.93 -13.49 20.84
N LEU A 465 6.46 -12.28 20.59
CA LEU A 465 7.89 -12.09 20.40
C LEU A 465 8.65 -12.37 21.70
N THR A 466 8.13 -11.90 22.83
CA THR A 466 8.67 -12.17 24.15
C THR A 466 8.71 -13.66 24.43
N HIS A 467 7.62 -14.39 24.11
CA HIS A 467 7.55 -15.83 24.28
C HIS A 467 8.58 -16.55 23.40
N LEU A 468 8.66 -16.21 22.12
CA LEU A 468 9.62 -16.80 21.17
C LEU A 468 11.06 -16.60 21.65
N VAL A 469 11.44 -15.37 22.00
CA VAL A 469 12.82 -15.05 22.40
C VAL A 469 13.16 -15.68 23.75
N HIS A 470 12.26 -15.68 24.73
CA HIS A 470 12.53 -16.30 26.04
C HIS A 470 12.64 -17.82 25.98
N THR A 471 11.99 -18.48 25.03
CA THR A 471 11.94 -19.94 24.95
C THR A 471 12.95 -20.51 23.95
N LYS A 472 13.02 -19.94 22.74
CA LYS A 472 13.82 -20.47 21.64
C LYS A 472 15.19 -19.79 21.51
N TYR A 473 15.31 -18.51 21.85
CA TYR A 473 16.54 -17.72 21.71
C TYR A 473 16.95 -16.95 22.99
N PRO A 474 16.97 -17.59 24.18
CA PRO A 474 17.22 -16.89 25.45
C PRO A 474 18.60 -16.22 25.49
N GLU A 475 19.57 -16.68 24.69
CA GLU A 475 20.90 -16.08 24.53
C GLU A 475 20.88 -14.70 23.84
N MET A 476 19.77 -14.30 23.23
CA MET A 476 19.57 -12.94 22.72
C MET A 476 19.28 -11.93 23.84
N LEU A 477 18.81 -12.41 25.00
CA LEU A 477 18.42 -11.55 26.12
C LEU A 477 19.58 -11.18 27.06
N ALA A 478 20.80 -11.67 26.80
CA ALA A 478 21.95 -11.43 27.67
C ALA A 478 22.26 -9.93 27.86
N ASP A 479 22.15 -9.14 26.78
CA ASP A 479 22.38 -7.69 26.77
C ASP A 479 21.08 -6.89 26.58
N CYS A 480 19.91 -7.53 26.81
CA CYS A 480 18.61 -6.90 26.66
C CYS A 480 18.21 -6.13 27.93
N TYR A 481 17.84 -4.86 27.74
CA TYR A 481 17.43 -3.94 28.79
C TYR A 481 16.03 -4.23 29.33
N GLY A 482 15.16 -4.87 28.54
CA GLY A 482 13.82 -5.25 28.95
C GLY A 482 12.81 -5.34 27.82
N VAL A 483 11.56 -5.52 28.22
CA VAL A 483 10.37 -5.57 27.36
C VAL A 483 9.34 -4.54 27.81
N SER A 484 8.68 -3.85 26.88
CA SER A 484 7.42 -3.16 27.15
C SER A 484 6.28 -3.91 26.47
N GLU A 485 5.19 -4.17 27.20
CA GLU A 485 4.05 -4.96 26.73
C GLU A 485 2.74 -4.18 26.87
N GLU A 486 2.00 -4.06 25.77
CA GLU A 486 0.84 -3.19 25.65
C GLU A 486 -0.47 -3.81 26.13
N THR A 487 -0.64 -5.13 26.06
CA THR A 487 -1.95 -5.75 26.21
C THR A 487 -2.12 -6.53 27.49
N THR A 488 -3.37 -6.60 27.96
CA THR A 488 -3.75 -7.40 29.12
C THR A 488 -3.29 -8.85 29.00
N THR A 489 -3.37 -9.43 27.80
CA THR A 489 -2.99 -10.81 27.54
C THR A 489 -1.48 -11.04 27.66
N GLY A 490 -0.67 -10.22 27.00
CA GLY A 490 0.79 -10.30 27.11
C GLY A 490 1.27 -10.02 28.54
N VAL A 491 0.64 -9.07 29.24
CA VAL A 491 0.91 -8.78 30.65
C VAL A 491 0.62 -10.00 31.55
N HIS A 492 -0.48 -10.71 31.31
CA HIS A 492 -0.78 -11.96 32.01
C HIS A 492 0.32 -13.02 31.79
N HIS A 493 0.85 -13.12 30.57
CA HIS A 493 1.98 -14.00 30.26
C HIS A 493 3.25 -13.58 31.01
N LEU A 494 3.55 -12.29 31.09
CA LEU A 494 4.69 -11.77 31.85
C LEU A 494 4.59 -12.09 33.35
N TYR A 495 3.43 -11.88 33.97
CA TYR A 495 3.21 -12.24 35.38
C TYR A 495 3.30 -13.75 35.62
N ARG A 496 2.83 -14.58 34.69
CA ARG A 496 3.01 -16.03 34.74
C ARG A 496 4.49 -16.40 34.69
N MET A 497 5.25 -15.83 33.75
CA MET A 497 6.70 -16.04 33.65
C MET A 497 7.44 -15.59 34.90
N LEU A 498 7.05 -14.47 35.50
CA LEU A 498 7.62 -14.00 36.77
C LEU A 498 7.35 -14.99 37.90
N LYS A 499 6.10 -15.45 38.05
CA LYS A 499 5.72 -16.44 39.08
C LYS A 499 6.45 -17.78 38.91
N GLU A 500 6.71 -18.18 37.67
CA GLU A 500 7.45 -19.40 37.34
C GLU A 500 8.98 -19.23 37.39
N GLY A 501 9.49 -18.02 37.64
CA GLY A 501 10.93 -17.74 37.63
C GLY A 501 11.58 -17.79 36.25
N LYS A 502 10.78 -17.67 35.18
CA LYS A 502 11.20 -17.75 33.77
C LYS A 502 11.39 -16.38 33.09
N LEU A 503 10.98 -15.29 33.74
CA LEU A 503 11.19 -13.94 33.22
C LEU A 503 12.69 -13.58 33.27
N LEU A 504 13.31 -13.38 32.11
CA LEU A 504 14.77 -13.23 32.02
C LEU A 504 15.25 -11.78 32.07
N VAL A 505 14.38 -10.82 31.76
CA VAL A 505 14.63 -9.37 31.70
C VAL A 505 13.51 -8.59 32.42
N PRO A 506 13.72 -7.35 32.88
CA PRO A 506 12.63 -6.53 33.43
C PRO A 506 11.57 -6.27 32.36
N ALA A 507 10.32 -6.10 32.79
CA ALA A 507 9.19 -5.82 31.91
C ALA A 507 8.41 -4.59 32.40
N ILE A 508 7.96 -3.75 31.47
CA ILE A 508 6.99 -2.68 31.75
C ILE A 508 5.64 -3.09 31.18
N ASN A 509 4.68 -3.25 32.08
CA ASN A 509 3.26 -3.36 31.80
C ASN A 509 2.74 -1.97 31.40
N VAL A 510 2.65 -1.75 30.09
CA VAL A 510 2.10 -0.51 29.52
C VAL A 510 0.57 -0.54 29.56
N ASN A 511 -0.03 -1.74 29.46
CA ASN A 511 -1.48 -1.92 29.50
C ASN A 511 -2.14 -1.22 30.69
N ASP A 512 -1.56 -1.36 31.88
CA ASP A 512 -2.14 -0.89 33.14
C ASP A 512 -1.81 0.59 33.45
N SER A 513 -1.19 1.29 32.51
CA SER A 513 -1.18 2.77 32.53
C SER A 513 -2.62 3.26 32.37
N VAL A 514 -3.03 4.28 33.10
CA VAL A 514 -4.40 4.81 33.08
C VAL A 514 -4.70 5.40 31.70
N THR A 515 -3.75 6.13 31.12
CA THR A 515 -3.88 6.70 29.78
C THR A 515 -3.86 5.65 28.67
N LYS A 516 -3.48 4.40 28.97
CA LYS A 516 -3.64 3.26 28.06
C LYS A 516 -4.99 2.61 28.32
N SER A 517 -5.13 1.86 29.42
CA SER A 517 -6.32 1.05 29.73
C SER A 517 -7.64 1.84 29.62
N LYS A 518 -7.75 3.03 30.20
CA LYS A 518 -9.00 3.80 30.25
C LYS A 518 -9.27 4.63 28.99
N PHE A 519 -8.34 4.67 28.02
CA PHE A 519 -8.54 5.37 26.76
C PHE A 519 -8.57 4.42 25.58
N ASP A 520 -7.53 3.61 25.41
CA ASP A 520 -7.39 2.63 24.35
C ASP A 520 -8.50 1.59 24.41
N ASN A 521 -8.53 0.81 25.50
CA ASN A 521 -9.46 -0.30 25.64
C ASN A 521 -10.91 0.22 25.71
N LEU A 522 -11.15 1.40 26.31
CA LEU A 522 -12.50 1.96 26.46
C LEU A 522 -12.95 2.76 25.24
N TYR A 523 -12.30 3.89 24.94
CA TYR A 523 -12.71 4.81 23.87
C TYR A 523 -12.31 4.28 22.49
N GLY A 524 -11.15 3.63 22.34
CA GLY A 524 -10.74 3.01 21.09
C GLY A 524 -11.71 1.92 20.63
N CYS A 525 -12.10 1.02 21.54
CA CYS A 525 -13.13 0.01 21.22
C CYS A 525 -14.52 0.62 21.03
N ARG A 526 -14.83 1.73 21.72
CA ARG A 526 -16.10 2.45 21.52
C ARG A 526 -16.24 2.99 20.09
N GLU A 527 -15.16 3.48 19.49
CA GLU A 527 -15.18 3.98 18.11
C GLU A 527 -15.09 2.82 17.10
N SER A 528 -14.13 1.92 17.30
CA SER A 528 -13.72 0.96 16.27
C SER A 528 -14.60 -0.30 16.16
N LEU A 529 -15.32 -0.70 17.22
CA LEU A 529 -16.22 -1.86 17.17
C LEU A 529 -17.29 -1.66 16.09
N ILE A 530 -17.95 -0.51 16.12
CA ILE A 530 -19.05 -0.21 15.20
C ILE A 530 -18.53 -0.12 13.78
N ASP A 531 -17.34 0.47 13.58
CA ASP A 531 -16.69 0.54 12.28
C ASP A 531 -16.46 -0.86 11.69
N GLY A 532 -15.85 -1.77 12.46
CA GLY A 532 -15.64 -3.16 12.05
C GLY A 532 -16.94 -3.89 11.66
N ILE A 533 -17.98 -3.79 12.51
CA ILE A 533 -19.29 -4.40 12.22
C ILE A 533 -19.93 -3.78 10.96
N LYS A 534 -19.83 -2.46 10.81
CA LYS A 534 -20.43 -1.73 9.69
C LYS A 534 -19.74 -2.03 8.38
N ARG A 535 -18.41 -1.93 8.30
CA ARG A 535 -17.67 -2.30 7.08
C ARG A 535 -17.88 -3.75 6.69
N ALA A 536 -18.02 -4.65 7.67
CA ALA A 536 -18.27 -6.06 7.40
C ALA A 536 -19.69 -6.33 6.87
N THR A 537 -20.73 -5.71 7.45
CA THR A 537 -22.11 -6.20 7.28
C THR A 537 -23.13 -5.13 6.84
N ASP A 538 -22.78 -3.85 6.90
CA ASP A 538 -23.67 -2.70 6.69
C ASP A 538 -24.96 -2.74 7.53
N VAL A 539 -24.99 -3.57 8.57
CA VAL A 539 -26.21 -3.90 9.30
C VAL A 539 -26.76 -2.67 10.05
N MET A 540 -28.08 -2.49 10.02
CA MET A 540 -28.73 -1.51 10.92
C MET A 540 -28.56 -1.94 12.38
N ILE A 541 -27.98 -1.10 13.24
CA ILE A 541 -27.72 -1.43 14.64
C ILE A 541 -28.91 -1.05 15.53
N ALA A 542 -29.56 0.09 15.25
CA ALA A 542 -30.68 0.56 16.05
C ALA A 542 -31.83 -0.47 16.10
N GLY A 543 -32.38 -0.68 17.30
CA GLY A 543 -33.45 -1.65 17.57
C GLY A 543 -33.00 -3.10 17.73
N LYS A 544 -31.79 -3.47 17.29
CA LYS A 544 -31.25 -4.83 17.48
C LYS A 544 -30.87 -5.09 18.93
N ILE A 545 -30.85 -6.38 19.29
CA ILE A 545 -30.30 -6.83 20.57
C ILE A 545 -28.82 -7.12 20.37
N GLY A 546 -27.96 -6.28 20.95
CA GLY A 546 -26.51 -6.48 21.01
C GLY A 546 -26.13 -7.19 22.32
N VAL A 547 -25.33 -8.23 22.24
CA VAL A 547 -24.85 -8.99 23.40
C VAL A 547 -23.35 -8.77 23.52
N VAL A 548 -22.92 -8.21 24.65
CA VAL A 548 -21.51 -7.98 24.98
C VAL A 548 -21.11 -8.96 26.08
N ALA A 549 -20.15 -9.83 25.79
CA ALA A 549 -19.64 -10.78 26.76
C ALA A 549 -18.35 -10.25 27.39
N GLY A 550 -18.39 -9.98 28.70
CA GLY A 550 -17.36 -9.24 29.44
C GLY A 550 -17.73 -7.76 29.60
N PHE A 551 -17.44 -7.19 30.76
CA PHE A 551 -17.70 -5.78 31.06
C PHE A 551 -16.49 -5.09 31.74
N GLY A 552 -15.29 -5.53 31.37
CA GLY A 552 -14.05 -4.78 31.57
C GLY A 552 -14.02 -3.51 30.70
N ASP A 553 -12.86 -2.85 30.56
CA ASP A 553 -12.78 -1.58 29.81
C ASP A 553 -13.20 -1.73 28.33
N VAL A 554 -12.79 -2.82 27.66
CA VAL A 554 -13.25 -3.18 26.29
C VAL A 554 -14.77 -3.34 26.24
N GLY A 555 -15.32 -4.20 27.12
CA GLY A 555 -16.77 -4.45 27.18
C GLY A 555 -17.60 -3.20 27.48
N LYS A 556 -17.10 -2.32 28.36
CA LYS A 556 -17.70 -1.00 28.63
C LYS A 556 -17.75 -0.15 27.37
N GLY A 557 -16.65 -0.08 26.61
CA GLY A 557 -16.57 0.65 25.34
C GLY A 557 -17.56 0.12 24.31
N CYS A 558 -17.58 -1.19 24.12
CA CYS A 558 -18.46 -1.90 23.20
C CYS A 558 -19.95 -1.70 23.54
N ALA A 559 -20.32 -1.81 24.83
CA ALA A 559 -21.68 -1.63 25.28
C ALA A 559 -22.17 -0.20 25.05
N LEU A 560 -21.34 0.80 25.37
CA LEU A 560 -21.64 2.21 25.12
C LEU A 560 -21.78 2.52 23.63
N ALA A 561 -20.94 1.93 22.78
CA ALA A 561 -21.00 2.12 21.33
C ALA A 561 -22.29 1.57 20.71
N LEU A 562 -22.65 0.34 21.07
CA LEU A 562 -23.90 -0.29 20.63
C LEU A 562 -25.12 0.49 21.11
N GLN A 563 -25.13 0.92 22.38
CA GLN A 563 -26.21 1.73 22.94
C GLN A 563 -26.31 3.10 22.25
N GLY A 564 -25.18 3.75 21.99
CA GLY A 564 -25.13 5.03 21.27
C GLY A 564 -25.69 4.94 19.84
N MET A 565 -25.59 3.77 19.21
CA MET A 565 -26.20 3.45 17.91
C MET A 565 -27.65 2.95 18.01
N GLY A 566 -28.27 3.01 19.20
CA GLY A 566 -29.67 2.65 19.45
C GLY A 566 -29.93 1.15 19.63
N ALA A 567 -28.91 0.33 19.88
CA ALA A 567 -29.10 -1.09 20.21
C ALA A 567 -29.63 -1.26 21.64
N ARG A 568 -30.37 -2.35 21.86
CA ARG A 568 -30.70 -2.85 23.20
C ARG A 568 -29.60 -3.79 23.65
N VAL A 569 -28.80 -3.36 24.61
CA VAL A 569 -27.57 -4.08 24.99
C VAL A 569 -27.83 -5.02 26.17
N LEU A 570 -27.45 -6.28 26.00
CA LEU A 570 -27.34 -7.28 27.05
C LEU A 570 -25.86 -7.51 27.37
N VAL A 571 -25.55 -7.67 28.65
CA VAL A 571 -24.19 -7.95 29.12
C VAL A 571 -24.15 -9.33 29.77
N THR A 572 -23.07 -10.08 29.57
CA THR A 572 -22.76 -11.28 30.36
C THR A 572 -21.47 -11.07 31.13
N GLU A 573 -21.47 -11.35 32.42
CA GLU A 573 -20.29 -11.19 33.29
C GLU A 573 -20.20 -12.30 34.33
N VAL A 574 -18.97 -12.63 34.70
CA VAL A 574 -18.59 -13.50 35.82
C VAL A 574 -18.16 -12.69 37.04
N ASP A 575 -17.58 -11.50 36.84
CA ASP A 575 -17.16 -10.63 37.93
C ASP A 575 -18.38 -9.83 38.46
N PRO A 576 -18.74 -9.99 39.75
CA PRO A 576 -19.88 -9.28 40.33
C PRO A 576 -19.71 -7.75 40.37
N ILE A 577 -18.49 -7.22 40.42
CA ILE A 577 -18.23 -5.77 40.41
C ILE A 577 -18.56 -5.22 39.03
N ASN A 578 -18.00 -5.82 37.97
CA ASN A 578 -18.27 -5.40 36.59
C ASN A 578 -19.74 -5.64 36.20
N ALA A 579 -20.35 -6.74 36.66
CA ALA A 579 -21.79 -6.98 36.48
C ALA A 579 -22.64 -5.90 37.16
N LEU A 580 -22.29 -5.50 38.39
CA LEU A 580 -23.00 -4.42 39.09
C LEU A 580 -22.82 -3.09 38.37
N GLN A 581 -21.62 -2.76 37.87
CA GLN A 581 -21.38 -1.58 37.05
C GLN A 581 -22.26 -1.57 35.78
N ALA A 582 -22.36 -2.71 35.08
CA ALA A 582 -23.22 -2.84 33.90
C ALA A 582 -24.69 -2.58 34.24
N ALA A 583 -25.18 -3.17 35.33
CA ALA A 583 -26.56 -2.97 35.79
C ALA A 583 -26.82 -1.50 36.19
N MET A 584 -25.87 -0.85 36.87
CA MET A 584 -25.98 0.57 37.25
C MET A 584 -25.89 1.51 36.06
N ALA A 585 -25.22 1.11 34.98
CA ALA A 585 -25.22 1.83 33.70
C ALA A 585 -26.50 1.61 32.87
N GLY A 586 -27.43 0.78 33.35
CA GLY A 586 -28.73 0.51 32.69
C GLY A 586 -28.71 -0.66 31.71
N PHE A 587 -27.64 -1.45 31.67
CA PHE A 587 -27.58 -2.67 30.85
C PHE A 587 -28.20 -3.86 31.59
N GLN A 588 -28.94 -4.69 30.86
CA GLN A 588 -29.45 -5.93 31.44
C GLN A 588 -28.32 -6.97 31.47
N VAL A 589 -27.96 -7.41 32.68
CA VAL A 589 -27.02 -8.52 32.88
C VAL A 589 -27.75 -9.85 32.83
N THR A 590 -27.28 -10.79 32.02
CA THR A 590 -27.86 -12.12 31.88
C THR A 590 -26.81 -13.19 31.55
N THR A 591 -27.23 -14.45 31.37
CA THR A 591 -26.32 -15.54 30.98
C THR A 591 -26.28 -15.68 29.46
N MET A 592 -25.17 -16.21 28.93
CA MET A 592 -25.03 -16.41 27.49
C MET A 592 -26.08 -17.37 26.93
N GLU A 593 -26.53 -18.38 27.68
CA GLU A 593 -27.59 -19.31 27.26
C GLU A 593 -28.94 -18.61 27.05
N LYS A 594 -29.22 -17.55 27.82
CA LYS A 594 -30.43 -16.73 27.66
C LYS A 594 -30.26 -15.72 26.53
N ALA A 595 -29.11 -15.05 26.49
CA ALA A 595 -28.79 -14.05 25.48
C ALA A 595 -28.75 -14.66 24.07
N ALA A 596 -28.17 -15.86 23.90
CA ALA A 596 -28.05 -16.55 22.61
C ALA A 596 -29.39 -16.72 21.88
N LYS A 597 -30.50 -16.88 22.60
CA LYS A 597 -31.83 -17.08 22.00
C LYS A 597 -32.43 -15.83 21.37
N VAL A 598 -31.97 -14.65 21.78
CA VAL A 598 -32.57 -13.35 21.40
C VAL A 598 -31.59 -12.36 20.79
N GLY A 599 -30.29 -12.52 21.06
CA GLY A 599 -29.24 -11.66 20.54
C GLY A 599 -29.11 -11.75 19.03
N GLN A 600 -28.82 -10.62 18.40
CA GLN A 600 -28.66 -10.50 16.95
C GLN A 600 -27.25 -10.07 16.55
N ILE A 601 -26.53 -9.42 17.47
CA ILE A 601 -25.12 -9.08 17.35
C ILE A 601 -24.45 -9.57 18.63
N PHE A 602 -23.41 -10.39 18.51
CA PHE A 602 -22.65 -10.93 19.64
C PHE A 602 -21.21 -10.44 19.54
N VAL A 603 -20.70 -9.85 20.62
CA VAL A 603 -19.35 -9.31 20.73
C VAL A 603 -18.69 -9.92 21.97
N THR A 604 -17.62 -10.69 21.77
CA THR A 604 -16.81 -11.23 22.87
C THR A 604 -15.66 -10.27 23.20
N THR A 605 -15.49 -9.95 24.49
CA THR A 605 -14.58 -8.90 25.01
C THR A 605 -13.83 -9.37 26.27
N THR A 606 -13.71 -10.68 26.50
CA THR A 606 -13.37 -11.23 27.82
C THR A 606 -11.88 -11.48 28.04
N GLY A 607 -11.09 -11.65 26.99
CA GLY A 607 -9.74 -12.19 27.06
C GLY A 607 -9.68 -13.65 27.55
N CYS A 608 -10.81 -14.35 27.56
CA CYS A 608 -10.96 -15.73 28.01
C CYS A 608 -11.29 -16.66 26.83
N ARG A 609 -11.44 -17.96 27.07
CA ARG A 609 -11.74 -18.97 26.05
C ARG A 609 -13.16 -19.51 26.19
N ASP A 610 -13.69 -20.05 25.10
CA ASP A 610 -14.94 -20.83 25.07
C ASP A 610 -16.18 -20.04 25.55
N ILE A 611 -16.27 -18.74 25.21
CA ILE A 611 -17.41 -17.87 25.55
C ILE A 611 -18.61 -18.18 24.65
N LEU A 612 -18.37 -18.34 23.35
CA LEU A 612 -19.38 -18.78 22.37
C LEU A 612 -19.03 -20.18 21.87
N VAL A 613 -19.86 -21.16 22.22
CA VAL A 613 -19.66 -22.59 21.92
C VAL A 613 -20.87 -23.16 21.19
N GLY A 614 -20.81 -24.42 20.75
CA GLY A 614 -21.84 -25.10 19.96
C GLY A 614 -23.30 -24.87 20.38
N LYS A 615 -23.61 -25.04 21.68
CA LYS A 615 -24.96 -24.81 22.23
C LYS A 615 -25.49 -23.38 22.04
N HIS A 616 -24.59 -22.40 21.93
CA HIS A 616 -24.95 -21.00 21.70
C HIS A 616 -25.29 -20.77 20.23
N PHE A 617 -24.45 -21.24 19.30
CA PHE A 617 -24.68 -21.11 17.86
C PHE A 617 -25.99 -21.79 17.42
N GLU A 618 -26.31 -22.95 17.99
CA GLU A 618 -27.58 -23.63 17.72
C GLU A 618 -28.80 -22.87 18.25
N ALA A 619 -28.62 -22.00 19.26
CA ALA A 619 -29.70 -21.21 19.83
C ALA A 619 -29.90 -19.86 19.10
N MET A 620 -28.88 -19.36 18.40
CA MET A 620 -28.88 -18.04 17.74
C MET A 620 -29.98 -17.89 16.69
N PRO A 621 -30.63 -16.71 16.59
CA PRO A 621 -31.56 -16.43 15.49
C PRO A 621 -30.84 -16.47 14.14
N ASN A 622 -31.60 -16.66 13.07
CA ASN A 622 -31.05 -16.69 11.72
C ASN A 622 -30.33 -15.37 11.38
N ASP A 623 -29.14 -15.48 10.80
CA ASP A 623 -28.26 -14.37 10.44
C ASP A 623 -27.83 -13.52 11.65
N ALA A 624 -27.67 -14.15 12.82
CA ALA A 624 -26.98 -13.53 13.94
C ALA A 624 -25.52 -13.24 13.56
N ILE A 625 -25.05 -12.03 13.87
CA ILE A 625 -23.67 -11.60 13.66
C ILE A 625 -22.86 -11.92 14.90
N VAL A 626 -21.73 -12.60 14.72
CA VAL A 626 -20.81 -13.02 15.77
C VAL A 626 -19.45 -12.44 15.46
N CYS A 627 -18.87 -11.74 16.43
CA CYS A 627 -17.54 -11.17 16.31
C CYS A 627 -16.83 -11.16 17.66
N ASN A 628 -15.51 -11.07 17.60
CA ASN A 628 -14.63 -10.96 18.75
C ASN A 628 -13.87 -9.65 18.65
N ILE A 629 -13.66 -8.98 19.78
CA ILE A 629 -12.77 -7.82 19.87
C ILE A 629 -11.78 -7.97 21.04
N GLY A 630 -11.76 -9.14 21.69
CA GLY A 630 -10.63 -9.57 22.51
C GLY A 630 -9.45 -10.04 21.67
N HIS A 631 -8.28 -10.15 22.29
CA HIS A 631 -7.00 -10.33 21.57
C HIS A 631 -6.90 -11.65 20.78
N PHE A 632 -7.32 -12.77 21.37
CA PHE A 632 -7.26 -14.09 20.72
C PHE A 632 -8.64 -14.57 20.26
N ASP A 633 -8.65 -15.38 19.20
CA ASP A 633 -9.84 -15.95 18.57
C ASP A 633 -10.54 -17.04 19.40
N VAL A 634 -9.84 -17.59 20.39
CA VAL A 634 -10.33 -18.66 21.28
C VAL A 634 -11.55 -18.28 22.14
N GLU A 635 -11.95 -17.01 22.17
CA GLU A 635 -13.24 -16.61 22.78
C GLU A 635 -14.42 -17.31 22.09
N ILE A 636 -14.27 -17.62 20.80
CA ILE A 636 -15.30 -18.21 19.93
C ILE A 636 -14.81 -19.59 19.48
N ASP A 637 -15.63 -20.62 19.64
CA ASP A 637 -15.34 -21.97 19.16
C ASP A 637 -15.58 -22.09 17.63
N VAL A 638 -14.71 -21.43 16.87
CA VAL A 638 -14.75 -21.41 15.39
C VAL A 638 -14.47 -22.80 14.81
N ALA A 639 -13.64 -23.59 15.47
CA ALA A 639 -13.35 -24.97 15.08
C ALA A 639 -14.61 -25.83 15.09
N TRP A 640 -15.41 -25.76 16.15
CA TRP A 640 -16.70 -26.44 16.21
C TRP A 640 -17.65 -25.95 15.12
N LEU A 641 -17.67 -24.64 14.86
CA LEU A 641 -18.55 -24.02 13.88
C LEU A 641 -18.22 -24.48 12.45
N LYS A 642 -16.93 -24.49 12.07
CA LYS A 642 -16.44 -25.08 10.80
C LYS A 642 -16.76 -26.57 10.69
N ALA A 643 -16.64 -27.33 11.78
CA ALA A 643 -16.89 -28.78 11.78
C ALA A 643 -18.39 -29.18 11.75
N ASN A 644 -19.30 -28.30 12.19
CA ASN A 644 -20.73 -28.62 12.35
C ASN A 644 -21.66 -27.88 11.39
N ALA A 645 -21.16 -26.89 10.66
CA ALA A 645 -21.90 -26.26 9.58
C ALA A 645 -22.13 -27.23 8.41
N GLN A 646 -23.29 -27.13 7.76
CA GLN A 646 -23.61 -27.86 6.54
C GLN A 646 -22.85 -27.30 5.33
N SER A 647 -22.67 -25.97 5.31
CA SER A 647 -21.88 -25.27 4.32
C SER A 647 -21.39 -23.94 4.87
N VAL A 648 -20.30 -23.44 4.30
CA VAL A 648 -19.73 -22.13 4.60
C VAL A 648 -19.71 -21.34 3.30
N GLN A 649 -20.26 -20.14 3.33
CA GLN A 649 -20.20 -19.19 2.23
C GLN A 649 -19.34 -18.01 2.65
N ASN A 650 -18.17 -17.85 2.03
CA ASN A 650 -17.43 -16.59 2.14
C ASN A 650 -18.20 -15.52 1.37
N ILE A 651 -18.60 -14.44 2.06
CA ILE A 651 -19.32 -13.31 1.45
C ILE A 651 -18.32 -12.35 0.83
N LYS A 652 -17.27 -12.03 1.58
CA LYS A 652 -16.14 -11.17 1.22
C LYS A 652 -14.99 -11.42 2.20
N PRO A 653 -13.80 -10.84 2.01
CA PRO A 653 -12.70 -10.97 2.97
C PRO A 653 -13.18 -10.69 4.40
N GLN A 654 -12.86 -11.62 5.31
CA GLN A 654 -13.21 -11.56 6.74
C GLN A 654 -14.71 -11.60 7.06
N VAL A 655 -15.59 -12.00 6.14
CA VAL A 655 -17.03 -12.18 6.39
C VAL A 655 -17.51 -13.52 5.86
N ASP A 656 -17.84 -14.42 6.77
CA ASP A 656 -18.27 -15.78 6.46
C ASP A 656 -19.67 -16.06 7.00
N ARG A 657 -20.49 -16.74 6.20
CA ARG A 657 -21.85 -17.13 6.57
C ARG A 657 -21.96 -18.65 6.62
N PHE A 658 -22.26 -19.17 7.80
CA PHE A 658 -22.32 -20.60 8.09
C PHE A 658 -23.76 -21.08 8.16
N LEU A 659 -24.13 -22.04 7.32
CA LEU A 659 -25.42 -22.72 7.39
C LEU A 659 -25.39 -23.83 8.42
N MET A 660 -26.21 -23.74 9.46
CA MET A 660 -26.29 -24.73 10.54
C MET A 660 -27.29 -25.85 10.22
N LYS A 661 -27.15 -27.02 10.87
CA LYS A 661 -28.05 -28.19 10.70
C LYS A 661 -29.53 -27.89 10.93
N ASN A 662 -29.85 -26.86 11.71
CA ASN A 662 -31.20 -26.42 12.00
C ASN A 662 -31.79 -25.47 10.93
N GLY A 663 -31.07 -25.23 9.83
CA GLY A 663 -31.47 -24.37 8.72
C GLY A 663 -31.24 -22.86 8.94
N ARG A 664 -30.72 -22.45 10.11
CA ARG A 664 -30.37 -21.06 10.39
C ARG A 664 -28.91 -20.77 10.05
N HIS A 665 -28.62 -19.52 9.76
CA HIS A 665 -27.27 -19.05 9.48
C HIS A 665 -26.65 -18.28 10.64
N VAL A 666 -25.33 -18.35 10.75
CA VAL A 666 -24.51 -17.48 11.61
C VAL A 666 -23.51 -16.74 10.73
N ILE A 667 -23.40 -15.42 10.90
CA ILE A 667 -22.41 -14.59 10.22
C ILE A 667 -21.23 -14.41 11.19
N LEU A 668 -20.06 -14.91 10.82
CA LEU A 668 -18.83 -14.77 11.60
C LEU A 668 -17.93 -13.71 10.96
N LEU A 669 -17.44 -12.79 11.78
CA LEU A 669 -16.52 -11.74 11.34
C LEU A 669 -15.07 -12.10 11.68
N ALA A 670 -14.16 -11.81 10.76
CA ALA A 670 -12.71 -11.99 10.87
C ALA A 670 -12.27 -13.38 11.34
N GLU A 671 -13.03 -14.43 11.00
CA GLU A 671 -12.80 -15.81 11.48
C GLU A 671 -12.69 -15.91 13.02
N GLY A 672 -13.33 -15.00 13.76
CA GLY A 672 -13.26 -14.94 15.21
C GLY A 672 -12.06 -14.18 15.78
N ARG A 673 -11.17 -13.63 14.94
CA ARG A 673 -10.13 -12.68 15.37
C ARG A 673 -10.72 -11.27 15.62
N LEU A 674 -9.89 -10.38 16.15
CA LEU A 674 -10.22 -8.97 16.45
C LEU A 674 -10.92 -8.26 15.29
N VAL A 675 -12.21 -7.95 15.45
CA VAL A 675 -13.08 -7.43 14.39
C VAL A 675 -12.75 -6.00 13.98
N ASN A 676 -12.35 -5.15 14.93
CA ASN A 676 -12.00 -3.76 14.69
C ASN A 676 -10.77 -3.61 13.79
N LEU A 677 -9.80 -4.53 13.88
CA LEU A 677 -8.61 -4.55 13.03
C LEU A 677 -8.81 -5.41 11.78
N GLY A 678 -9.44 -6.59 11.93
CA GLY A 678 -9.65 -7.50 10.81
C GLY A 678 -10.59 -6.94 9.75
N CYS A 679 -11.71 -6.35 10.18
CA CYS A 679 -12.76 -5.81 9.30
C CYS A 679 -12.68 -4.30 9.10
N ALA A 680 -11.83 -3.58 9.82
CA ALA A 680 -11.65 -2.14 9.70
C ALA A 680 -10.17 -1.74 9.88
N THR A 681 -9.91 -0.66 10.61
CA THR A 681 -8.57 -0.05 10.73
C THR A 681 -8.06 0.05 12.17
N GLY A 682 -8.71 -0.63 13.12
CA GLY A 682 -8.37 -0.54 14.54
C GLY A 682 -8.81 0.77 15.18
N HIS A 683 -8.13 1.18 16.24
CA HIS A 683 -8.43 2.42 16.97
C HIS A 683 -7.95 3.65 16.20
N SER A 684 -8.60 4.79 16.45
CA SER A 684 -8.23 6.07 15.86
C SER A 684 -6.83 6.52 16.30
N SER A 685 -6.17 7.33 15.47
CA SER A 685 -4.80 7.79 15.72
C SER A 685 -4.65 8.52 17.04
N PHE A 686 -5.62 9.37 17.41
CA PHE A 686 -5.63 10.06 18.70
C PHE A 686 -5.62 9.12 19.90
N VAL A 687 -6.43 8.05 19.85
CA VAL A 687 -6.45 7.06 20.93
C VAL A 687 -5.13 6.29 21.00
N MET A 688 -4.60 5.85 19.85
CA MET A 688 -3.31 5.15 19.81
C MET A 688 -2.13 6.04 20.19
N SER A 689 -2.24 7.35 20.00
CA SER A 689 -1.25 8.31 20.49
C SER A 689 -1.03 8.19 22.00
N CYS A 690 -2.09 7.95 22.78
CA CYS A 690 -1.95 7.73 24.23
C CYS A 690 -1.14 6.46 24.52
N SER A 691 -1.53 5.32 23.94
CA SER A 691 -0.85 4.04 24.17
C SER A 691 0.60 4.06 23.69
N PHE A 692 0.86 4.60 22.51
CA PHE A 692 2.19 4.61 21.93
C PHE A 692 3.10 5.65 22.58
N THR A 693 2.56 6.73 23.13
CA THR A 693 3.37 7.61 23.99
C THR A 693 3.80 6.85 25.24
N ASN A 694 2.92 6.06 25.87
CA ASN A 694 3.32 5.18 26.98
C ASN A 694 4.42 4.18 26.54
N GLN A 695 4.28 3.54 25.38
CA GLN A 695 5.32 2.65 24.85
C GLN A 695 6.67 3.34 24.68
N VAL A 696 6.71 4.54 24.09
CA VAL A 696 7.95 5.31 23.91
C VAL A 696 8.58 5.66 25.26
N LEU A 697 7.79 6.14 26.22
CA LEU A 697 8.28 6.46 27.57
C LEU A 697 8.78 5.20 28.30
N ALA A 698 8.12 4.05 28.11
CA ALA A 698 8.56 2.76 28.65
C ALA A 698 9.89 2.32 28.02
N GLN A 699 10.06 2.46 26.71
CA GLN A 699 11.33 2.15 26.02
C GLN A 699 12.48 3.04 26.51
N ILE A 700 12.23 4.35 26.68
CA ILE A 700 13.21 5.26 27.28
C ILE A 700 13.54 4.82 28.71
N MET A 701 12.53 4.52 29.52
CA MET A 701 12.71 4.08 30.92
C MET A 701 13.56 2.81 31.02
N LEU A 702 13.30 1.80 30.17
CA LEU A 702 14.08 0.56 30.13
C LEU A 702 15.53 0.83 29.73
N PHE A 703 15.75 1.59 28.65
CA PHE A 703 17.08 1.86 28.12
C PHE A 703 17.92 2.76 29.03
N LYS A 704 17.28 3.70 29.73
CA LYS A 704 17.92 4.70 30.60
C LYS A 704 17.88 4.35 32.09
N ASN A 705 17.50 3.13 32.45
CA ASN A 705 17.33 2.70 33.84
C ASN A 705 18.55 2.88 34.77
N ASN A 706 19.76 3.04 34.22
CA ASN A 706 21.00 3.28 34.96
C ASN A 706 21.70 4.60 34.58
N ASP A 707 21.00 5.53 33.92
CA ASP A 707 21.54 6.82 33.50
C ASP A 707 21.15 7.94 34.49
N GLU A 708 21.95 8.13 35.53
CA GLU A 708 21.71 9.15 36.57
C GLU A 708 21.69 10.58 36.01
N ALA A 709 22.44 10.85 34.93
CA ALA A 709 22.46 12.17 34.32
C ALA A 709 21.13 12.44 33.60
N PHE A 710 20.60 11.45 32.88
CA PHE A 710 19.28 11.52 32.27
C PHE A 710 18.18 11.69 33.32
N ALA A 711 18.21 10.91 34.39
CA ALA A 711 17.24 10.98 35.50
C ALA A 711 17.25 12.34 36.24
N LYS A 712 18.40 13.01 36.32
CA LYS A 712 18.50 14.38 36.88
C LYS A 712 17.94 15.45 35.94
N LYS A 713 18.06 15.24 34.62
CA LYS A 713 17.54 16.17 33.61
C LYS A 713 16.02 16.05 33.45
N TYR A 714 15.50 14.83 33.47
CA TYR A 714 14.08 14.52 33.32
C TYR A 714 13.55 13.89 34.62
N VAL A 715 13.00 14.74 35.48
CA VAL A 715 12.57 14.40 36.85
C VAL A 715 11.53 13.28 36.86
N GLU A 716 10.71 13.19 35.82
CA GLU A 716 9.74 12.12 35.62
C GLU A 716 10.39 10.71 35.54
N TYR A 717 11.67 10.61 35.14
CA TYR A 717 12.44 9.36 35.15
C TYR A 717 13.27 9.16 36.43
N ALA A 718 13.35 10.15 37.33
CA ALA A 718 14.10 10.04 38.58
C ALA A 718 13.57 8.94 39.50
N LYS A 719 12.29 8.58 39.38
CA LYS A 719 11.63 7.54 40.18
C LYS A 719 11.80 6.12 39.60
N SER A 720 12.37 5.98 38.40
CA SER A 720 12.44 4.68 37.72
C SER A 720 13.48 3.73 38.32
N GLY A 721 14.61 4.26 38.80
CA GLY A 721 15.67 3.49 39.44
C GLY A 721 16.23 2.31 38.61
N LYS A 722 17.09 1.50 39.23
CA LYS A 722 17.60 0.28 38.60
C LYS A 722 16.50 -0.80 38.56
N LEU A 723 16.17 -1.25 37.36
CA LEU A 723 15.13 -2.26 37.15
C LEU A 723 15.67 -3.68 37.34
N GLU A 724 15.11 -4.40 38.32
CA GLU A 724 15.29 -5.84 38.49
C GLU A 724 14.31 -6.64 37.62
N LYS A 725 14.53 -7.96 37.47
CA LYS A 725 13.67 -8.88 36.69
C LYS A 725 12.26 -9.04 37.31
N LYS A 726 11.43 -8.03 37.15
CA LYS A 726 10.05 -7.91 37.63
C LYS A 726 9.20 -7.24 36.56
N VAL A 727 7.89 -7.25 36.77
CA VAL A 727 6.93 -6.49 35.96
C VAL A 727 6.60 -5.20 36.71
N TYR A 728 6.87 -4.06 36.08
CA TYR A 728 6.60 -2.71 36.59
C TYR A 728 5.46 -2.08 35.80
N VAL A 729 4.77 -1.11 36.38
CA VAL A 729 3.88 -0.20 35.64
C VAL A 729 4.63 1.13 35.48
N LEU A 730 4.31 1.91 34.45
CA LEU A 730 4.85 3.25 34.31
C LEU A 730 4.56 4.09 35.58
N PRO A 731 5.56 4.83 36.11
CA PRO A 731 5.34 5.79 37.17
C PRO A 731 4.18 6.74 36.84
N LYS A 732 3.31 7.02 37.81
CA LYS A 732 2.15 7.90 37.62
C LYS A 732 2.46 9.25 36.97
N ILE A 733 3.61 9.83 37.28
CA ILE A 733 4.02 11.11 36.68
C ILE A 733 4.24 11.01 35.17
N LEU A 734 4.70 9.86 34.66
CA LEU A 734 4.84 9.62 33.22
C LEU A 734 3.46 9.38 32.57
N ASP A 735 2.56 8.69 33.26
CA ASP A 735 1.17 8.48 32.81
C ASP A 735 0.38 9.81 32.76
N GLU A 736 0.53 10.67 33.78
CA GLU A 736 -0.02 12.03 33.79
C GLU A 736 0.62 12.93 32.72
N GLU A 737 1.91 12.76 32.44
CA GLU A 737 2.58 13.44 31.33
C GLU A 737 1.96 13.03 29.99
N VAL A 738 1.69 11.73 29.76
CA VAL A 738 0.97 11.29 28.56
C VAL A 738 -0.34 12.05 28.43
N ALA A 739 -1.17 12.10 29.49
CA ALA A 739 -2.42 12.85 29.44
C ALA A 739 -2.18 14.32 29.07
N ARG A 740 -1.25 14.99 29.75
CA ARG A 740 -0.91 16.41 29.54
C ARG A 740 -0.51 16.71 28.10
N LEU A 741 0.25 15.83 27.44
CA LEU A 741 0.66 16.01 26.05
C LEU A 741 -0.54 16.02 25.08
N HIS A 742 -1.66 15.40 25.42
CA HIS A 742 -2.84 15.32 24.54
C HIS A 742 -3.87 16.44 24.76
N LEU A 743 -3.87 17.13 25.90
CA LEU A 743 -4.97 18.04 26.29
C LEU A 743 -5.16 19.23 25.36
N ASP A 744 -4.07 19.87 24.92
CA ASP A 744 -4.17 21.03 24.01
C ASP A 744 -4.87 20.68 22.70
N HIS A 745 -4.66 19.46 22.19
CA HIS A 745 -5.24 18.99 20.92
C HIS A 745 -6.77 18.91 20.96
N VAL A 746 -7.32 18.70 22.16
CA VAL A 746 -8.76 18.67 22.42
C VAL A 746 -9.27 19.94 23.11
N ASN A 747 -8.47 21.03 23.08
CA ASN A 747 -8.79 22.34 23.67
C ASN A 747 -9.14 22.27 25.17
N VAL A 748 -8.40 21.47 25.94
CA VAL A 748 -8.56 21.38 27.40
C VAL A 748 -7.46 22.18 28.09
N GLU A 749 -7.86 23.13 28.93
CA GLU A 749 -6.97 23.91 29.79
C GLU A 749 -6.94 23.32 31.21
N LEU A 750 -5.74 23.13 31.78
CA LEU A 750 -5.56 22.63 33.14
C LEU A 750 -5.41 23.77 34.15
N GLU A 751 -6.14 23.65 35.26
CA GLU A 751 -5.86 24.42 36.48
C GLU A 751 -4.53 23.99 37.13
N THR A 752 -3.86 24.93 37.79
CA THR A 752 -2.62 24.67 38.54
C THR A 752 -2.86 24.80 40.04
N LEU A 753 -2.38 23.84 40.82
CA LEU A 753 -2.48 23.92 42.27
C LEU A 753 -1.72 25.14 42.79
N THR A 754 -2.37 25.95 43.62
CA THR A 754 -1.68 26.95 44.44
C THR A 754 -0.79 26.26 45.48
N THR A 755 0.24 26.95 45.98
CA THR A 755 1.10 26.43 47.05
C THR A 755 0.29 25.97 48.27
N ALA A 756 -0.73 26.75 48.66
CA ALA A 756 -1.60 26.39 49.78
C ALA A 756 -2.41 25.11 49.53
N GLN A 757 -2.88 24.86 48.31
CA GLN A 757 -3.57 23.62 47.96
C GLN A 757 -2.63 22.42 47.91
N SER A 758 -1.44 22.59 47.35
CA SER A 758 -0.38 21.57 47.32
C SER A 758 0.02 21.12 48.73
N GLU A 759 0.27 22.09 49.64
CA GLU A 759 0.56 21.80 51.06
C GLU A 759 -0.61 21.13 51.77
N TYR A 760 -1.85 21.57 51.52
CA TYR A 760 -3.04 20.99 52.13
C TYR A 760 -3.27 19.53 51.70
N LEU A 761 -3.04 19.22 50.42
CA LEU A 761 -3.20 17.88 49.87
C LEU A 761 -1.98 16.98 50.14
N GLY A 762 -0.83 17.57 50.48
CA GLY A 762 0.44 16.85 50.59
C GLY A 762 0.93 16.31 49.24
N LEU A 763 0.67 17.04 48.15
CA LEU A 763 1.03 16.67 46.78
C LEU A 763 1.91 17.74 46.16
N ASP A 764 2.87 17.36 45.33
CA ASP A 764 3.65 18.31 44.53
C ASP A 764 2.73 19.04 43.53
N ILE A 765 3.00 20.33 43.26
CA ILE A 765 2.23 21.14 42.31
C ILE A 765 2.21 20.50 40.91
N GLU A 766 3.30 19.83 40.53
CA GLU A 766 3.46 19.17 39.22
C GLU A 766 3.01 17.69 39.23
N GLY A 767 2.52 17.19 40.37
CA GLY A 767 2.10 15.80 40.54
C GLY A 767 3.21 14.84 41.01
N PRO A 768 2.91 13.54 41.16
CA PRO A 768 1.66 12.89 40.77
C PRO A 768 0.47 13.27 41.65
N TYR A 769 -0.70 13.47 41.05
CA TYR A 769 -1.90 13.97 41.74
C TYR A 769 -2.72 12.88 42.43
N LYS A 770 -2.39 11.61 42.20
CA LYS A 770 -3.08 10.43 42.77
C LYS A 770 -2.08 9.37 43.17
N THR A 771 -2.41 8.61 44.22
CA THR A 771 -1.58 7.50 44.69
C THR A 771 -1.67 6.30 43.75
N ASP A 772 -0.67 5.42 43.77
CA ASP A 772 -0.63 4.21 42.93
C ASP A 772 -1.89 3.36 43.05
N GLN A 773 -2.49 3.29 44.24
CA GLN A 773 -3.68 2.50 44.55
C GLN A 773 -5.00 3.13 44.09
N ALA A 774 -5.06 4.44 43.80
CA ALA A 774 -6.32 5.16 43.58
C ALA A 774 -7.05 4.80 42.27
N TRP A 775 -6.43 4.01 41.39
CA TRP A 775 -6.94 3.69 40.04
C TRP A 775 -7.05 2.19 39.75
N ALA A 776 -6.77 1.32 40.73
CA ALA A 776 -7.01 -0.12 40.58
C ALA A 776 -8.52 -0.40 40.67
N GLY A 777 -9.20 -0.26 39.54
CA GLY A 777 -10.65 -0.42 39.39
C GLY A 777 -11.05 -1.09 38.10
#